data_AF-A0A7Y2U7X9-F1
#
_entry.id   AF-A0A7Y2U7X9-F1
#
_cell.length_a   1.000
_cell.length_b   1.000
_cell.length_c   1.000
_cell.angle_alpha   90.00
_cell.angle_beta   90.00
_cell.angle_gamma   90.00
#
_symmetry.space_group_name_H-M   'P 1'
#
loop_
_entity.id
_entity.type
_entity.pdbx_description
1 polymer ?
#
loop_
_entity_poly.entity_id
_entity_poly.type
_entity_poly.pdbx_seq_one_letter_code
_entity_poly.pdbx_strand_id
1 'polypeptide(L)'
;MKQTSFEKTILRMSAALVLVLLAGAFLTTIHAEASDDTIVYWGGGKRCHVKGCKRLTKDPALLAKMTKMTYGGAKKKGILLCSRCPGSSTPGKANPAGGKKKVGKDYGKYGRKGAKARKAWLKIPEKKYDSNTKVYCDALWMRVHEENCPMLVLKQKKKVITLGQADKEGWRIGESGQSGRQRCCFKGYRRNYPEKDISGDAMGIVQKLKNGKLKWHLAGCHRFTVKRDQTPMTLKEAKQARAYMCPHCVERGPSLTTADLETLKMRPTAPVFTPPEDWTPVPFSPHELPSKKEMNMLIKETLAQGSGIQEAVYKDPVATMEEFMGRRFFFPVGQWLAFYLGYRATGDKRILESLRVSARHYRDLCGKYPSVARQKAKNPEHMTFMYSMAVSARLTLQLARKHPDQVSQKEIAEAEGFLKAMVATLKPVCEGNDNLDPKMGIPKKLADDFRSRAFNRAANGIGTYAMASAALKDLQAIRNTTEYQPQIDLYQKCVQQWVKNWKSVGCLYTEADGKKYFYYPYGASEKPKIQDGLKFYGADDQGHFGHCMQGAMLMYDATPELGVDDDFMTAIANAIYHNSYTKNGSIQCPSADRIRPLSRHPFALPIDRFYMFEAFRDGIIDGQCSKLSKRKKAEKNSGYSARLKTLHAQYLKALRKDRTLVYLGETK
;
A
#
# COMPACT_ATOMS: atom_id res chain seq x y z
N MET A 1 -41.77 -36.48 38.56
CA MET A 1 -40.46 -36.70 37.89
C MET A 1 -39.37 -36.67 38.94
N LYS A 2 -38.69 -37.81 39.19
CA LYS A 2 -37.60 -37.91 40.16
C LYS A 2 -36.33 -37.31 39.54
N GLN A 3 -35.88 -36.19 40.09
CA GLN A 3 -34.64 -35.53 39.70
C GLN A 3 -33.46 -36.46 39.99
N THR A 4 -32.66 -36.78 38.98
CA THR A 4 -31.59 -37.79 39.09
C THR A 4 -30.41 -37.26 39.89
N SER A 5 -29.72 -38.19 40.58
CA SER A 5 -28.53 -37.95 41.42
C SER A 5 -27.43 -37.10 40.75
N PHE A 6 -27.38 -37.12 39.41
CA PHE A 6 -26.37 -36.42 38.62
C PHE A 6 -26.55 -34.88 38.62
N GLU A 7 -27.79 -34.38 38.63
CA GLU A 7 -28.05 -32.92 38.64
C GLU A 7 -27.71 -32.26 39.99
N LYS A 8 -27.84 -33.00 41.11
CA LYS A 8 -27.44 -32.51 42.43
C LYS A 8 -25.92 -32.36 42.57
N THR A 9 -25.14 -33.16 41.84
CA THR A 9 -23.67 -33.11 41.87
C THR A 9 -23.13 -31.94 41.06
N ILE A 10 -23.72 -31.62 39.91
CA ILE A 10 -23.31 -30.47 39.08
C ILE A 10 -23.64 -29.13 39.76
N LEU A 11 -24.78 -29.03 40.44
CA LEU A 11 -25.17 -27.81 41.16
C LEU A 11 -24.28 -27.54 42.39
N ARG A 12 -23.79 -28.60 43.07
CA ARG A 12 -22.87 -28.47 44.22
C ARG A 12 -21.44 -28.12 43.80
N MET A 13 -20.96 -28.64 42.67
CA MET A 13 -19.63 -28.27 42.15
C MET A 13 -19.56 -26.83 41.63
N SER A 14 -20.65 -26.31 41.06
CA SER A 14 -20.69 -24.94 40.52
C SER A 14 -20.78 -23.89 41.63
N ALA A 15 -21.45 -24.17 42.75
CA ALA A 15 -21.45 -23.27 43.92
C ALA A 15 -20.09 -23.20 44.64
N ALA A 16 -19.40 -24.34 44.79
CA ALA A 16 -18.07 -24.39 45.43
C ALA A 16 -16.99 -23.70 44.58
N LEU A 17 -17.03 -23.84 43.24
CA LEU A 17 -16.08 -23.20 42.34
C LEU A 17 -16.28 -21.68 42.28
N VAL A 18 -17.53 -21.20 42.38
CA VAL A 18 -17.85 -19.77 42.45
C VAL A 18 -17.41 -19.16 43.78
N LEU A 19 -17.50 -19.88 44.90
CA LEU A 19 -17.00 -19.41 46.20
C LEU A 19 -15.46 -19.31 46.24
N VAL A 20 -14.74 -20.27 45.65
CA VAL A 20 -13.27 -20.24 45.57
C VAL A 20 -12.77 -19.15 44.61
N LEU A 21 -13.50 -18.87 43.53
CA LEU A 21 -13.16 -17.78 42.60
C LEU A 21 -13.49 -16.39 43.17
N LEU A 22 -14.49 -16.26 44.04
CA LEU A 22 -14.80 -15.01 44.75
C LEU A 22 -13.81 -14.73 45.90
N ALA A 23 -13.31 -15.76 46.59
CA ALA A 23 -12.29 -15.60 47.63
C ALA A 23 -10.91 -15.20 47.08
N GLY A 24 -10.56 -15.60 45.85
CA GLY A 24 -9.28 -15.26 45.20
C GLY A 24 -9.19 -13.84 44.63
N ALA A 25 -10.32 -13.14 44.45
CA ALA A 25 -10.37 -11.85 43.75
C ALA A 25 -10.31 -10.61 44.69
N PHE A 26 -10.39 -10.78 46.01
CA PHE A 26 -10.43 -9.68 46.99
C PHE A 26 -9.25 -9.57 47.95
N LEU A 27 -8.16 -10.32 47.73
CA LEU A 27 -6.90 -10.09 48.43
C LEU A 27 -6.03 -9.05 47.70
N THR A 28 -6.55 -7.84 47.49
CA THR A 28 -5.66 -6.69 47.33
C THR A 28 -5.07 -6.43 48.71
N THR A 29 -3.89 -7.00 48.95
CA THR A 29 -3.06 -6.64 50.11
C THR A 29 -2.77 -5.14 50.01
N ILE A 30 -3.54 -4.34 50.76
CA ILE A 30 -3.23 -2.95 51.05
C ILE A 30 -1.93 -3.02 51.86
N HIS A 31 -0.81 -2.92 51.18
CA HIS A 31 0.48 -2.85 51.86
C HIS A 31 0.55 -1.46 52.49
N ALA A 32 0.41 -1.41 53.81
CA ALA A 32 0.74 -0.21 54.58
C ALA A 32 2.15 0.26 54.17
N GLU A 33 2.33 1.56 54.03
CA GLU A 33 3.65 2.13 53.78
C GLU A 33 4.62 1.64 54.87
N ALA A 34 5.86 1.31 54.49
CA ALA A 34 6.86 0.93 55.47
C ALA A 34 6.99 2.02 56.54
N SER A 35 6.92 1.64 57.82
CA SER A 35 7.08 2.60 58.92
C SER A 35 8.46 3.26 58.87
N ASP A 36 8.59 4.45 59.44
CA ASP A 36 9.87 5.17 59.46
C ASP A 36 10.96 4.39 60.20
N ASP A 37 10.59 3.54 61.15
CA ASP A 37 11.53 2.69 61.89
C ASP A 37 11.92 1.41 61.14
N THR A 38 11.33 1.14 59.97
CA THR A 38 11.64 -0.06 59.19
C THR A 38 13.10 -0.04 58.75
N ILE A 39 13.84 -1.11 59.08
CA ILE A 39 15.22 -1.26 58.66
C ILE A 39 15.33 -1.48 57.15
N VAL A 40 16.15 -0.65 56.51
CA VAL A 40 16.49 -0.72 55.08
C VAL A 40 17.99 -0.91 54.87
N TYR A 41 18.32 -1.55 53.75
CA TYR A 41 19.67 -1.81 53.28
C TYR A 41 19.93 -0.97 52.03
N TRP A 42 21.01 -0.19 52.03
CA TRP A 42 21.36 0.74 50.97
C TRP A 42 22.78 0.49 50.44
N GLY A 43 22.90 0.24 49.13
CA GLY A 43 24.18 -0.03 48.46
C GLY A 43 24.73 1.18 47.69
N GLY A 44 24.44 2.42 48.12
CA GLY A 44 24.94 3.65 47.49
C GLY A 44 24.13 4.19 46.30
N GLY A 45 23.05 3.49 45.87
CA GLY A 45 22.24 3.90 44.72
C GLY A 45 21.13 4.93 45.04
N LYS A 46 20.21 5.17 44.09
CA LYS A 46 19.05 6.07 44.34
C LYS A 46 17.96 5.45 45.22
N ARG A 47 18.08 4.16 45.59
CA ARG A 47 17.02 3.40 46.25
C ARG A 47 17.57 2.44 47.31
N CYS A 48 16.82 2.26 48.39
CA CYS A 48 17.09 1.28 49.45
C CYS A 48 16.08 0.11 49.40
N HIS A 49 16.37 -0.94 50.17
CA HIS A 49 15.58 -2.16 50.18
C HIS A 49 15.25 -2.61 51.61
N VAL A 50 13.99 -2.94 51.90
CA VAL A 50 13.62 -3.67 53.13
C VAL A 50 14.00 -5.15 53.04
N LYS A 51 14.15 -5.80 54.20
CA LYS A 51 14.27 -7.26 54.32
C LYS A 51 13.06 -7.93 53.63
N GLY A 52 13.29 -8.88 52.74
CA GLY A 52 12.24 -9.55 51.94
C GLY A 52 11.98 -8.94 50.56
N CYS A 53 12.64 -7.84 50.17
CA CYS A 53 12.57 -7.36 48.79
C CYS A 53 13.20 -8.38 47.83
N LYS A 54 12.49 -8.76 46.75
CA LYS A 54 13.03 -9.66 45.69
C LYS A 54 14.31 -9.16 45.01
N ARG A 55 14.68 -7.90 45.18
CA ARG A 55 15.88 -7.28 44.61
C ARG A 55 16.99 -7.02 45.64
N LEU A 56 16.74 -7.29 46.92
CA LEU A 56 17.80 -7.29 47.92
C LEU A 56 18.64 -8.55 47.72
N THR A 57 19.96 -8.41 47.73
CA THR A 57 20.87 -9.56 47.67
C THR A 57 20.60 -10.51 48.84
N LYS A 58 20.72 -11.81 48.60
CA LYS A 58 20.64 -12.85 49.64
C LYS A 58 22.00 -13.25 50.18
N ASP A 59 23.07 -12.80 49.54
CA ASP A 59 24.45 -13.07 49.95
C ASP A 59 24.79 -12.28 51.24
N PRO A 60 25.12 -12.94 52.36
CA PRO A 60 25.47 -12.30 53.62
C PRO A 60 26.67 -11.36 53.51
N ALA A 61 27.67 -11.69 52.69
CA ALA A 61 28.88 -10.88 52.53
C ALA A 61 28.61 -9.56 51.81
N LEU A 62 27.69 -9.57 50.83
CA LEU A 62 27.24 -8.36 50.15
C LEU A 62 26.26 -7.56 51.02
N LEU A 63 25.40 -8.23 51.80
CA LEU A 63 24.46 -7.56 52.70
C LEU A 63 25.18 -6.84 53.84
N ALA A 64 26.26 -7.41 54.37
CA ALA A 64 27.11 -6.80 55.40
C ALA A 64 27.81 -5.52 54.91
N LYS A 65 28.06 -5.39 53.59
CA LYS A 65 28.64 -4.19 52.97
C LYS A 65 27.61 -3.08 52.71
N MET A 66 26.31 -3.35 52.85
CA MET A 66 25.27 -2.33 52.64
C MET A 66 25.09 -1.49 53.90
N THR A 67 24.86 -0.18 53.72
CA THR A 67 24.50 0.70 54.84
C THR A 67 23.13 0.32 55.37
N LYS A 68 23.06 -0.07 56.64
CA LYS A 68 21.83 -0.37 57.37
C LYS A 68 21.34 0.89 58.08
N MET A 69 20.11 1.31 57.80
CA MET A 69 19.49 2.48 58.44
C MET A 69 17.97 2.32 58.54
N THR A 70 17.29 3.19 59.28
CA THR A 70 15.82 3.24 59.29
C THR A 70 15.29 3.88 58.00
N TYR A 71 14.07 3.55 57.59
CA TYR A 71 13.46 4.10 56.39
C TYR A 71 13.23 5.62 56.51
N GLY A 72 12.89 6.12 57.71
CA GLY A 72 12.84 7.55 58.02
C GLY A 72 14.21 8.23 57.82
N GLY A 73 15.30 7.57 58.23
CA GLY A 73 16.67 8.02 57.96
C GLY A 73 17.01 8.05 56.48
N ALA A 74 16.57 7.05 55.71
CA ALA A 74 16.73 7.02 54.26
C ALA A 74 15.93 8.13 53.57
N LYS A 75 14.69 8.39 54.01
CA LYS A 75 13.84 9.48 53.49
C LYS A 75 14.48 10.86 53.71
N LYS A 76 15.04 11.12 54.90
CA LYS A 76 15.78 12.36 55.19
C LYS A 76 16.99 12.56 54.26
N LYS A 77 17.59 11.47 53.76
CA LYS A 77 18.68 11.47 52.77
C LYS A 77 18.21 11.50 51.31
N GLY A 78 16.90 11.63 51.04
CA GLY A 78 16.33 11.58 49.69
C GLY A 78 16.39 10.20 49.02
N ILE A 79 16.62 9.14 49.80
CA ILE A 79 16.71 7.75 49.30
C ILE A 79 15.32 7.11 49.37
N LEU A 80 14.80 6.68 48.23
CA LEU A 80 13.46 6.10 48.13
C LEU A 80 13.49 4.57 48.30
N LEU A 81 12.40 3.97 48.77
CA LEU A 81 12.24 2.53 48.68
C LEU A 81 12.19 2.06 47.21
N CYS A 82 12.80 0.91 46.95
CA CYS A 82 12.63 0.23 45.68
C CYS A 82 11.14 -0.06 45.43
N SER A 83 10.64 0.24 44.23
CA SER A 83 9.24 0.01 43.81
C SER A 83 8.76 -1.45 43.80
N ARG A 84 9.58 -2.39 44.28
CA ARG A 84 9.26 -3.81 44.49
C ARG A 84 9.47 -4.25 45.94
N CYS A 85 9.81 -3.32 46.84
CA CYS A 85 9.82 -3.57 48.28
C CYS A 85 8.39 -3.67 48.80
N PRO A 86 8.12 -4.60 49.72
CA PRO A 86 6.96 -4.51 50.60
C PRO A 86 6.85 -3.10 51.20
N GLY A 87 5.65 -2.50 51.16
CA GLY A 87 5.40 -1.16 51.70
C GLY A 87 5.94 0.03 50.88
N SER A 88 6.45 -0.19 49.66
CA SER A 88 6.93 0.90 48.80
C SER A 88 5.80 1.64 48.09
N SER A 89 5.59 2.92 48.39
CA SER A 89 4.71 3.84 47.63
C SER A 89 5.31 4.36 46.31
N THR A 90 6.61 4.12 46.05
CA THR A 90 7.29 4.58 44.83
C THR A 90 6.66 3.98 43.55
N PRO A 91 6.22 4.81 42.56
CA PRO A 91 5.62 4.33 41.32
C PRO A 91 6.54 3.37 40.56
N GLY A 92 6.06 2.17 40.28
CA GLY A 92 6.74 1.17 39.46
C GLY A 92 5.74 0.20 38.84
N LYS A 93 6.19 -0.59 37.85
CA LYS A 93 5.35 -1.53 37.07
C LYS A 93 4.56 -2.58 37.89
N ALA A 94 4.73 -2.64 39.21
CA ALA A 94 4.10 -3.62 40.09
C ALA A 94 3.24 -3.00 41.21
N ASN A 95 3.06 -1.67 41.29
CA ASN A 95 2.20 -1.05 42.30
C ASN A 95 1.05 -0.25 41.62
N PRO A 96 -0.19 -0.78 41.57
CA PRO A 96 -1.31 -0.15 40.85
C PRO A 96 -1.94 1.04 41.59
N ALA A 97 -1.66 1.24 42.88
CA ALA A 97 -2.50 2.06 43.75
C ALA A 97 -2.01 3.51 44.00
N GLY A 98 -0.77 3.86 43.66
CA GLY A 98 -0.10 5.06 44.19
C GLY A 98 -0.16 6.35 43.36
N GLY A 99 -1.15 6.53 42.48
CA GLY A 99 -1.28 7.80 41.79
C GLY A 99 -2.66 7.96 41.19
N LYS A 100 -3.36 9.05 41.56
CA LYS A 100 -4.46 9.59 40.76
C LYS A 100 -3.92 9.85 39.35
N LYS A 101 -3.97 8.84 38.50
CA LYS A 101 -3.88 9.03 37.06
C LYS A 101 -5.00 10.02 36.77
N LYS A 102 -4.64 11.23 36.34
CA LYS A 102 -5.51 11.97 35.39
C LYS A 102 -6.01 10.90 34.44
N VAL A 103 -7.33 10.74 34.32
CA VAL A 103 -7.98 9.74 33.45
C VAL A 103 -7.51 10.01 32.02
N GLY A 104 -6.31 9.52 31.71
CA GLY A 104 -5.68 9.69 30.42
C GLY A 104 -6.47 8.78 29.52
N LYS A 105 -7.18 9.35 28.56
CA LYS A 105 -7.92 8.60 27.53
C LYS A 105 -7.02 7.45 27.04
N ASP A 106 -7.41 6.20 27.32
CA ASP A 106 -6.60 5.05 26.95
C ASP A 106 -6.67 4.82 25.44
N TYR A 107 -5.64 5.29 24.73
CA TYR A 107 -5.51 5.07 23.30
C TYR A 107 -4.91 3.71 22.94
N GLY A 108 -4.61 2.86 23.93
CA GLY A 108 -4.07 1.51 23.73
C GLY A 108 -4.93 0.65 22.82
N LYS A 109 -6.26 0.84 22.84
CA LYS A 109 -7.21 0.11 21.99
C LYS A 109 -6.97 0.28 20.49
N TYR A 110 -6.30 1.35 20.06
CA TYR A 110 -5.97 1.60 18.65
C TYR A 110 -4.61 1.05 18.22
N GLY A 111 -3.96 0.23 19.05
CA GLY A 111 -2.61 -0.26 18.82
C GLY A 111 -1.55 0.83 18.90
N ARG A 112 -0.28 0.45 18.78
CA ARG A 112 0.87 1.37 18.98
C ARG A 112 0.84 2.58 18.04
N LYS A 113 0.49 2.36 16.77
CA LYS A 113 0.48 3.40 15.72
C LYS A 113 -0.72 4.33 15.86
N GLY A 114 -1.92 3.79 16.07
CA GLY A 114 -3.12 4.59 16.39
C GLY A 114 -2.94 5.40 17.67
N ALA A 115 -2.41 4.80 18.74
CA ALA A 115 -2.11 5.51 19.98
C ALA A 115 -1.13 6.67 19.79
N LYS A 116 -0.05 6.47 19.02
CA LYS A 116 0.91 7.54 18.68
C LYS A 116 0.24 8.67 17.92
N ALA A 117 -0.61 8.35 16.94
CA ALA A 117 -1.31 9.34 16.12
C ALA A 117 -2.29 10.18 16.96
N ARG A 118 -3.06 9.56 17.87
CA ARG A 118 -3.98 10.27 18.77
C ARG A 118 -3.25 11.12 19.82
N LYS A 119 -2.11 10.64 20.34
CA LYS A 119 -1.25 11.48 21.18
C LYS A 119 -0.70 12.69 20.44
N ALA A 120 -0.33 12.54 19.17
CA ALA A 120 0.07 13.67 18.34
C ALA A 120 -1.10 14.63 18.06
N TRP A 121 -2.32 14.11 17.89
CA TRP A 121 -3.54 14.91 17.73
C TRP A 121 -3.80 15.85 18.90
N LEU A 122 -3.61 15.37 20.13
CA LEU A 122 -3.78 16.18 21.34
C LEU A 122 -2.81 17.38 21.41
N LYS A 123 -1.73 17.38 20.63
CA LYS A 123 -0.79 18.51 20.53
C LYS A 123 -1.28 19.61 19.59
N ILE A 124 -2.25 19.34 18.72
CA ILE A 124 -2.86 20.36 17.86
C ILE A 124 -3.71 21.26 18.75
N PRO A 125 -3.57 22.60 18.69
CA PRO A 125 -4.39 23.51 19.48
C PRO A 125 -5.87 23.16 19.38
N GLU A 126 -6.55 23.18 20.53
CA GLU A 126 -7.99 22.99 20.58
C GLU A 126 -8.68 24.10 19.80
N LYS A 127 -9.66 23.71 18.98
CA LYS A 127 -10.52 24.64 18.27
C LYS A 127 -11.95 24.36 18.70
N LYS A 128 -12.64 25.42 19.12
CA LYS A 128 -14.07 25.37 19.37
C LYS A 128 -14.78 25.37 18.02
N TYR A 129 -15.69 24.41 17.85
CA TYR A 129 -16.58 24.34 16.70
C TYR A 129 -18.01 24.48 17.22
N ASP A 130 -18.87 25.11 16.43
CA ASP A 130 -20.30 25.18 16.74
C ASP A 130 -20.90 23.77 16.66
N SER A 131 -21.60 23.33 17.72
CA SER A 131 -22.30 22.04 17.74
C SER A 131 -23.37 21.93 16.66
N ASN A 132 -23.92 23.05 16.18
CA ASN A 132 -24.90 23.10 15.10
C ASN A 132 -24.26 23.06 13.70
N THR A 133 -22.92 23.05 13.60
CA THR A 133 -22.22 22.93 12.32
C THR A 133 -22.73 21.71 11.56
N LYS A 134 -23.15 21.91 10.31
CA LYS A 134 -23.59 20.84 9.42
C LYS A 134 -22.42 19.93 9.06
N VAL A 135 -22.60 18.61 9.21
CA VAL A 135 -21.58 17.61 8.88
C VAL A 135 -22.14 16.49 8.01
N TYR A 136 -21.28 15.93 7.17
CA TYR A 136 -21.62 14.89 6.20
C TYR A 136 -21.03 13.55 6.63
N CYS A 137 -21.90 12.57 6.84
CA CYS A 137 -21.54 11.21 7.23
C CYS A 137 -21.00 10.41 6.05
N ASP A 138 -19.86 9.75 6.24
CA ASP A 138 -19.41 8.67 5.36
C ASP A 138 -20.39 7.49 5.40
N ALA A 139 -20.55 6.83 4.26
CA ALA A 139 -21.37 5.63 4.11
C ALA A 139 -20.62 4.34 4.49
N LEU A 140 -19.29 4.33 4.35
CA LEU A 140 -18.46 3.15 4.60
C LEU A 140 -17.92 3.12 6.02
N TRP A 141 -17.39 4.24 6.51
CA TRP A 141 -16.80 4.36 7.84
C TRP A 141 -17.63 5.30 8.66
N MET A 142 -17.80 5.04 9.96
CA MET A 142 -18.51 5.96 10.85
C MET A 142 -17.67 7.21 11.16
N ARG A 143 -17.51 8.08 10.16
CA ARG A 143 -16.73 9.32 10.15
C ARG A 143 -17.54 10.44 9.53
N VAL A 144 -17.33 11.67 9.99
CA VAL A 144 -17.97 12.86 9.41
C VAL A 144 -16.96 13.82 8.79
N HIS A 145 -17.46 14.65 7.88
CA HIS A 145 -16.69 15.69 7.19
C HIS A 145 -17.42 17.03 7.18
N GLU A 146 -16.65 18.12 7.21
CA GLU A 146 -17.11 19.45 6.84
C GLU A 146 -17.59 19.49 5.38
N GLU A 147 -18.46 20.44 5.09
CA GLU A 147 -19.07 20.66 3.79
C GLU A 147 -18.06 20.86 2.64
N ASN A 148 -16.98 21.58 2.92
CA ASN A 148 -15.90 21.91 1.97
C ASN A 148 -14.72 20.92 2.05
N CYS A 149 -14.89 19.78 2.73
CA CYS A 149 -13.81 18.82 2.88
C CYS A 149 -13.38 18.26 1.51
N PRO A 150 -12.09 18.34 1.12
CA PRO A 150 -11.63 17.84 -0.17
C PRO A 150 -11.68 16.31 -0.30
N MET A 151 -11.96 15.58 0.77
CA MET A 151 -12.14 14.12 0.74
C MET A 151 -13.62 13.71 0.66
N LEU A 152 -14.54 14.67 0.76
CA LEU A 152 -15.97 14.42 0.64
C LEU A 152 -16.32 14.16 -0.82
N VAL A 153 -16.94 13.01 -1.08
CA VAL A 153 -17.46 12.62 -2.39
C VAL A 153 -18.94 12.29 -2.28
N LEU A 154 -19.69 12.47 -3.36
CA LEU A 154 -21.13 12.19 -3.41
C LEU A 154 -21.90 12.85 -2.25
N LYS A 155 -21.54 14.09 -1.93
CA LYS A 155 -22.11 14.90 -0.83
C LYS A 155 -23.64 14.87 -0.80
N GLN A 156 -24.26 14.96 -1.96
CA GLN A 156 -25.72 14.96 -2.14
C GLN A 156 -26.39 13.63 -1.80
N LYS A 157 -25.63 12.53 -1.67
CA LYS A 157 -26.13 11.19 -1.32
C LYS A 157 -25.82 10.81 0.13
N LYS A 158 -25.24 11.72 0.93
CA LYS A 158 -24.78 11.42 2.29
C LYS A 158 -25.80 11.85 3.34
N LYS A 159 -25.87 11.09 4.43
CA LYS A 159 -26.58 11.50 5.65
C LYS A 159 -25.93 12.80 6.17
N VAL A 160 -26.77 13.75 6.53
CA VAL A 160 -26.36 15.04 7.10
C VAL A 160 -26.90 15.12 8.53
N ILE A 161 -26.02 15.48 9.46
CA ILE A 161 -26.37 15.72 10.87
C ILE A 161 -25.60 16.95 11.37
N THR A 162 -25.85 17.37 12.60
CA THR A 162 -25.04 18.40 13.27
C THR A 162 -23.78 17.78 13.88
N LEU A 163 -22.74 18.59 14.05
CA LEU A 163 -21.48 18.16 14.68
C LEU A 163 -21.70 17.64 16.11
N GLY A 164 -22.57 18.30 16.87
CA GLY A 164 -22.95 17.88 18.22
C GLY A 164 -23.64 16.52 18.23
N GLN A 165 -24.56 16.28 17.30
CA GLN A 165 -25.20 14.97 17.15
C GLN A 165 -24.19 13.90 16.72
N ALA A 166 -23.27 14.23 15.80
CA ALA A 166 -22.21 13.32 15.38
C ALA A 166 -21.30 12.92 16.55
N ASP A 167 -20.93 13.87 17.41
CA ASP A 167 -20.11 13.58 18.58
C ASP A 167 -20.88 12.67 19.55
N LYS A 168 -22.13 13.02 19.87
CA LYS A 168 -23.04 12.26 20.73
C LYS A 168 -23.25 10.82 20.26
N GLU A 169 -23.43 10.61 18.95
CA GLU A 169 -23.56 9.29 18.34
C GLU A 169 -22.23 8.50 18.26
N GLY A 170 -21.11 9.13 18.62
CA GLY A 170 -19.80 8.48 18.65
C GLY A 170 -19.10 8.43 17.29
N TRP A 171 -19.49 9.26 16.32
CA TRP A 171 -18.82 9.34 15.01
C TRP A 171 -17.38 9.78 15.16
N ARG A 172 -16.50 9.34 14.27
CA ARG A 172 -15.12 9.81 14.22
C ARG A 172 -15.05 11.22 13.66
N ILE A 173 -14.53 12.15 14.46
CA ILE A 173 -14.43 13.58 14.17
C ILE A 173 -12.97 14.00 14.35
N GLY A 174 -12.43 14.77 13.41
CA GLY A 174 -11.09 15.36 13.54
C GLY A 174 -9.94 14.37 13.31
N GLU A 175 -10.10 13.08 13.54
CA GLU A 175 -8.94 12.21 13.67
C GLU A 175 -8.09 11.99 12.39
N SER A 176 -6.76 12.08 12.57
CA SER A 176 -5.76 11.51 11.66
C SER A 176 -5.17 10.22 12.25
N GLY A 177 -5.12 9.13 11.47
CA GLY A 177 -4.51 7.85 11.86
C GLY A 177 -4.31 6.93 10.65
N GLN A 178 -3.16 6.25 10.61
CA GLN A 178 -2.48 5.55 9.50
C GLN A 178 -3.19 5.24 8.15
N SER A 179 -2.39 5.35 7.09
CA SER A 179 -2.71 5.22 5.65
C SER A 179 -3.14 6.52 4.94
N GLY A 180 -2.31 7.57 5.06
CA GLY A 180 -2.28 8.69 4.09
C GLY A 180 -3.27 9.83 4.31
N ARG A 181 -3.96 9.90 5.47
CA ARG A 181 -4.99 10.92 5.72
C ARG A 181 -4.42 12.08 6.53
N GLN A 182 -3.72 13.01 5.86
CA GLN A 182 -3.14 14.23 6.45
C GLN A 182 -4.13 15.42 6.57
N ARG A 183 -5.35 15.27 6.05
CA ARG A 183 -6.35 16.34 5.93
C ARG A 183 -7.68 15.89 6.53
N CYS A 184 -7.76 15.81 7.86
CA CYS A 184 -9.07 15.90 8.49
C CYS A 184 -9.48 17.38 8.51
N CYS A 185 -10.75 17.64 8.23
CA CYS A 185 -11.36 18.97 8.19
C CYS A 185 -11.58 19.55 9.60
N PHE A 186 -12.00 18.71 10.57
CA PHE A 186 -12.18 19.12 11.98
C PHE A 186 -10.88 19.13 12.82
N LYS A 187 -9.80 19.76 12.31
CA LYS A 187 -8.52 19.84 13.02
C LYS A 187 -8.60 20.67 14.30
N GLY A 188 -8.28 20.03 15.43
CA GLY A 188 -8.33 20.66 16.74
C GLY A 188 -9.62 20.40 17.52
N TYR A 189 -10.66 19.79 16.92
CA TYR A 189 -11.88 19.44 17.63
C TYR A 189 -11.59 18.52 18.84
N ARG A 190 -12.20 18.85 19.99
CA ARG A 190 -12.18 18.01 21.19
C ARG A 190 -13.57 17.44 21.42
N ARG A 191 -13.61 16.12 21.48
CA ARG A 191 -14.85 15.38 21.69
C ARG A 191 -15.34 15.48 23.13
N ASN A 192 -16.65 15.68 23.26
CA ASN A 192 -17.40 15.60 24.50
C ASN A 192 -17.83 14.16 24.82
N TYR A 193 -18.04 13.34 23.77
CA TYR A 193 -18.53 11.98 23.91
C TYR A 193 -17.51 10.94 23.40
N PRO A 194 -17.52 9.71 23.93
CA PRO A 194 -16.62 8.66 23.47
C PRO A 194 -16.90 8.25 22.02
N GLU A 195 -15.86 7.77 21.34
CA GLU A 195 -16.02 7.11 20.03
C GLU A 195 -16.86 5.84 20.15
N LYS A 196 -17.70 5.59 19.14
CA LYS A 196 -18.44 4.34 19.05
C LYS A 196 -17.48 3.17 18.85
N ASP A 197 -17.60 2.15 19.70
CA ASP A 197 -16.86 0.91 19.57
C ASP A 197 -17.49 -0.03 18.52
N ILE A 198 -16.71 -1.00 18.06
CA ILE A 198 -17.19 -2.04 17.15
C ILE A 198 -18.00 -3.04 17.99
N SER A 199 -19.31 -3.10 17.76
CA SER A 199 -20.22 -3.99 18.49
C SER A 199 -19.97 -5.48 18.17
N GLY A 200 -20.44 -6.37 19.03
CA GLY A 200 -20.43 -7.81 18.78
C GLY A 200 -21.22 -8.17 17.51
N ASP A 201 -22.30 -7.45 17.22
CA ASP A 201 -23.16 -7.71 16.07
C ASP A 201 -22.68 -7.04 14.78
N ALA A 202 -21.54 -6.33 14.83
CA ALA A 202 -20.95 -5.74 13.64
C ALA A 202 -20.64 -6.85 12.63
N MET A 203 -21.18 -6.71 11.42
CA MET A 203 -20.96 -7.66 10.33
C MET A 203 -19.61 -7.41 9.65
N GLY A 204 -18.90 -8.49 9.36
CA GLY A 204 -17.64 -8.47 8.64
C GLY A 204 -17.40 -9.76 7.87
N ILE A 205 -16.20 -9.91 7.35
CA ILE A 205 -15.78 -11.07 6.55
C ILE A 205 -14.63 -11.78 7.25
N VAL A 206 -14.70 -13.11 7.32
CA VAL A 206 -13.63 -13.94 7.86
C VAL A 206 -12.68 -14.40 6.76
N GLN A 207 -11.40 -14.16 6.98
CA GLN A 207 -10.29 -14.65 6.16
C GLN A 207 -9.61 -15.83 6.85
N LYS A 208 -9.55 -16.99 6.18
CA LYS A 208 -8.65 -18.08 6.55
C LYS A 208 -7.23 -17.77 6.09
N LEU A 209 -6.29 -17.68 7.03
CA LEU A 209 -4.87 -17.45 6.73
C LEU A 209 -4.18 -18.77 6.38
N LYS A 210 -2.99 -18.69 5.74
CA LYS A 210 -2.19 -19.86 5.36
C LYS A 210 -1.87 -20.79 6.53
N ASN A 211 -1.72 -20.24 7.73
CA ASN A 211 -1.47 -21.00 8.96
C ASN A 211 -2.75 -21.50 9.64
N GLY A 212 -3.88 -21.53 8.94
CA GLY A 212 -5.18 -21.96 9.44
C GLY A 212 -5.90 -20.94 10.35
N LYS A 213 -5.19 -19.93 10.88
CA LYS A 213 -5.82 -18.91 11.75
C LYS A 213 -6.88 -18.12 11.01
N LEU A 214 -7.96 -17.78 11.70
CA LEU A 214 -9.03 -16.94 11.18
C LEU A 214 -8.79 -15.48 11.57
N LYS A 215 -8.94 -14.59 10.61
CA LYS A 215 -8.87 -13.14 10.80
C LYS A 215 -10.16 -12.50 10.32
N TRP A 216 -10.77 -11.67 11.15
CA TRP A 216 -12.01 -11.00 10.84
C TRP A 216 -11.78 -9.55 10.38
N HIS A 217 -12.50 -9.13 9.34
CA HIS A 217 -12.35 -7.85 8.66
C HIS A 217 -13.68 -7.11 8.54
N LEU A 218 -13.69 -5.82 8.89
CA LEU A 218 -14.78 -4.92 8.53
C LEU A 218 -14.75 -4.56 7.04
N ALA A 219 -15.92 -4.17 6.53
CA ALA A 219 -16.04 -3.51 5.24
C ALA A 219 -15.09 -2.29 5.14
N GLY A 220 -14.48 -2.13 3.97
CA GLY A 220 -13.52 -1.07 3.71
C GLY A 220 -12.14 -1.29 4.34
N CYS A 221 -11.77 -2.52 4.70
CA CYS A 221 -10.41 -2.81 5.18
C CYS A 221 -9.38 -2.73 4.03
N HIS A 222 -8.55 -1.68 4.00
CA HIS A 222 -7.55 -1.46 2.94
C HIS A 222 -6.40 -2.49 2.84
N ARG A 223 -6.34 -3.46 3.76
CA ARG A 223 -5.35 -4.54 3.78
C ARG A 223 -5.96 -5.89 3.43
N PHE A 224 -7.20 -5.85 2.95
CA PHE A 224 -7.99 -7.02 2.66
C PHE A 224 -8.75 -6.79 1.35
N THR A 225 -8.81 -7.85 0.56
CA THR A 225 -9.60 -7.89 -0.65
C THR A 225 -10.66 -8.95 -0.42
N VAL A 226 -11.92 -8.51 -0.43
CA VAL A 226 -13.07 -9.39 -0.28
C VAL A 226 -13.11 -10.31 -1.49
N LYS A 227 -13.29 -11.61 -1.24
CA LYS A 227 -13.46 -12.63 -2.28
C LYS A 227 -14.87 -13.18 -2.24
N ARG A 228 -15.32 -13.70 -3.37
CA ARG A 228 -16.68 -14.23 -3.60
C ARG A 228 -17.04 -15.45 -2.75
N ASP A 229 -16.04 -16.21 -2.32
CA ASP A 229 -16.14 -17.47 -1.56
C ASP A 229 -16.06 -17.27 -0.05
N GLN A 230 -15.97 -16.03 0.43
CA GLN A 230 -15.79 -15.76 1.84
C GLN A 230 -17.12 -15.64 2.59
N THR A 231 -17.12 -16.14 3.82
CA THR A 231 -18.30 -16.16 4.68
C THR A 231 -18.43 -14.85 5.47
N PRO A 232 -19.61 -14.20 5.43
CA PRO A 232 -19.90 -13.09 6.32
C PRO A 232 -20.21 -13.61 7.73
N MET A 233 -19.70 -12.93 8.75
CA MET A 233 -19.95 -13.26 10.16
C MET A 233 -19.99 -11.99 11.00
N THR A 234 -20.83 -11.98 12.03
CA THR A 234 -20.75 -10.98 13.10
C THR A 234 -19.42 -11.11 13.85
N LEU A 235 -18.98 -10.04 14.53
CA LEU A 235 -17.79 -10.09 15.38
C LEU A 235 -17.96 -11.11 16.53
N LYS A 236 -19.19 -11.29 17.04
CA LYS A 236 -19.53 -12.26 18.09
C LYS A 236 -19.31 -13.69 17.60
N GLU A 237 -19.87 -14.06 16.46
CA GLU A 237 -19.66 -15.36 15.83
C GLU A 237 -18.19 -15.58 15.48
N ALA A 238 -17.52 -14.56 14.94
CA ALA A 238 -16.11 -14.64 14.59
C ALA A 238 -15.24 -14.92 15.83
N LYS A 239 -15.53 -14.29 16.97
CA LYS A 239 -14.86 -14.57 18.25
C LYS A 239 -15.12 -15.99 18.74
N GLN A 240 -16.34 -16.49 18.61
CA GLN A 240 -16.68 -17.89 18.93
C GLN A 240 -15.89 -18.86 18.05
N ALA A 241 -15.70 -18.54 16.77
CA ALA A 241 -14.84 -19.26 15.84
C ALA A 241 -13.32 -19.02 16.07
N ARG A 242 -12.94 -18.36 17.17
CA ARG A 242 -11.55 -18.00 17.52
C ARG A 242 -10.85 -17.12 16.47
N ALA A 243 -11.61 -16.40 15.65
CA ALA A 243 -11.06 -15.40 14.74
C ALA A 243 -10.66 -14.14 15.51
N TYR A 244 -9.52 -13.55 15.15
CA TYR A 244 -9.10 -12.27 15.72
C TYR A 244 -9.41 -11.11 14.77
N MET A 245 -9.80 -9.98 15.32
CA MET A 245 -10.07 -8.78 14.54
C MET A 245 -8.78 -8.22 13.93
N CYS A 246 -8.83 -7.89 12.64
CA CYS A 246 -7.71 -7.25 11.94
C CYS A 246 -7.35 -5.90 12.63
N PRO A 247 -6.07 -5.66 13.01
CA PRO A 247 -5.65 -4.41 13.67
C PRO A 247 -6.02 -3.15 12.89
N HIS A 248 -6.00 -3.21 11.55
CA HIS A 248 -6.39 -2.09 10.70
C HIS A 248 -7.89 -1.77 10.77
N CYS A 249 -8.74 -2.76 11.09
CA CYS A 249 -10.18 -2.54 11.28
C CYS A 249 -10.42 -1.85 12.63
N VAL A 250 -9.69 -2.26 13.68
CA VAL A 250 -9.72 -1.59 14.99
C VAL A 250 -9.37 -0.11 14.86
N GLU A 251 -8.31 0.19 14.11
CA GLU A 251 -7.88 1.58 13.87
C GLU A 251 -8.88 2.39 13.02
N ARG A 252 -9.66 1.74 12.16
CA ARG A 252 -10.66 2.40 11.30
C ARG A 252 -11.98 2.67 12.03
N GLY A 253 -12.29 1.90 13.07
CA GLY A 253 -13.55 2.00 13.79
C GLY A 253 -14.70 1.34 13.02
N PRO A 254 -15.94 1.51 13.48
CA PRO A 254 -17.11 0.85 12.91
C PRO A 254 -17.31 1.14 11.42
N SER A 255 -17.78 0.13 10.70
CA SER A 255 -18.31 0.27 9.34
C SER A 255 -19.83 0.25 9.37
N LEU A 256 -20.46 0.97 8.44
CA LEU A 256 -21.91 1.15 8.37
C LEU A 256 -22.56 0.29 7.28
N THR A 257 -21.79 -0.57 6.62
CA THR A 257 -22.24 -1.40 5.52
C THR A 257 -21.60 -2.78 5.58
N THR A 258 -22.11 -3.70 4.77
CA THR A 258 -21.53 -5.02 4.54
C THR A 258 -21.18 -5.22 3.08
N ALA A 259 -20.24 -6.12 2.81
CA ALA A 259 -19.92 -6.52 1.45
C ALA A 259 -21.16 -7.13 0.80
N ASP A 260 -21.40 -6.74 -0.45
CA ASP A 260 -22.45 -7.33 -1.28
C ASP A 260 -21.85 -8.56 -2.00
N LEU A 261 -21.95 -9.71 -1.33
CA LEU A 261 -21.39 -10.95 -1.85
C LEU A 261 -22.12 -11.43 -3.10
N GLU A 262 -23.41 -11.13 -3.26
CA GLU A 262 -24.18 -11.51 -4.45
C GLU A 262 -23.68 -10.73 -5.67
N THR A 263 -23.53 -9.41 -5.54
CA THR A 263 -22.93 -8.61 -6.63
C THR A 263 -21.48 -8.99 -6.89
N LEU A 264 -20.71 -9.38 -5.87
CA LEU A 264 -19.35 -9.90 -6.07
C LEU A 264 -19.32 -11.24 -6.81
N LYS A 265 -20.31 -12.13 -6.60
CA LYS A 265 -20.42 -13.41 -7.34
C LYS A 265 -20.72 -13.18 -8.82
N MET A 266 -21.48 -12.13 -9.15
CA MET A 266 -21.77 -11.73 -10.54
C MET A 266 -20.54 -11.18 -11.29
N ARG A 267 -19.45 -10.84 -10.59
CA ARG A 267 -18.22 -10.38 -11.26
C ARG A 267 -17.58 -11.52 -12.07
N PRO A 268 -16.99 -11.22 -13.24
CA PRO A 268 -16.23 -12.20 -14.02
C PRO A 268 -15.24 -12.99 -13.16
N THR A 269 -15.30 -14.31 -13.26
CA THR A 269 -14.40 -15.22 -12.55
C THR A 269 -13.21 -15.50 -13.43
N ALA A 270 -12.00 -15.32 -12.89
CA ALA A 270 -10.83 -15.84 -13.58
C ALA A 270 -10.88 -17.37 -13.59
N PRO A 271 -10.48 -18.02 -14.69
CA PRO A 271 -10.33 -19.46 -14.71
C PRO A 271 -9.36 -19.92 -13.62
N VAL A 272 -9.61 -21.09 -13.06
CA VAL A 272 -8.64 -21.75 -12.17
C VAL A 272 -7.56 -22.36 -13.05
N PHE A 273 -6.29 -22.03 -12.75
CA PHE A 273 -5.17 -22.74 -13.34
C PHE A 273 -4.81 -23.95 -12.48
N THR A 274 -5.05 -25.13 -13.03
CA THR A 274 -4.53 -26.39 -12.49
C THR A 274 -3.37 -26.84 -13.37
N PRO A 275 -2.13 -26.89 -12.83
CA PRO A 275 -1.00 -27.41 -13.59
C PRO A 275 -1.25 -28.89 -13.94
N PRO A 276 -0.88 -29.35 -15.15
CA PRO A 276 -0.87 -30.78 -15.46
C PRO A 276 0.04 -31.55 -14.49
N GLU A 277 -0.32 -32.79 -14.14
CA GLU A 277 0.44 -33.62 -13.17
C GLU A 277 1.89 -33.88 -13.62
N ASP A 278 2.11 -34.01 -14.92
CA ASP A 278 3.41 -34.23 -15.56
C ASP A 278 4.20 -32.95 -15.85
N TRP A 279 3.68 -31.77 -15.45
CA TRP A 279 4.27 -30.49 -15.83
C TRP A 279 5.01 -29.83 -14.67
N THR A 280 6.29 -29.56 -14.90
CA THR A 280 7.12 -28.71 -14.05
C THR A 280 7.54 -27.47 -14.84
N PRO A 281 7.28 -26.24 -14.35
CA PRO A 281 7.66 -25.04 -15.07
C PRO A 281 9.19 -24.94 -15.19
N VAL A 282 9.67 -24.63 -16.39
CA VAL A 282 11.10 -24.43 -16.68
C VAL A 282 11.43 -22.95 -16.86
N PRO A 283 12.66 -22.50 -16.52
CA PRO A 283 13.07 -21.13 -16.80
C PRO A 283 12.99 -20.82 -18.30
N PHE A 284 12.48 -19.63 -18.64
CA PHE A 284 12.55 -19.16 -20.03
C PHE A 284 13.93 -18.56 -20.31
N SER A 285 14.47 -18.84 -21.50
CA SER A 285 15.68 -18.20 -22.01
C SER A 285 15.38 -16.75 -22.41
N PRO A 286 16.29 -15.79 -22.23
CA PRO A 286 16.14 -14.46 -22.83
C PRO A 286 16.49 -14.42 -24.32
N HIS A 287 17.07 -15.50 -24.86
CA HIS A 287 17.58 -15.58 -26.23
C HIS A 287 16.73 -16.46 -27.15
N GLU A 288 15.87 -17.31 -26.58
CA GLU A 288 15.08 -18.28 -27.32
C GLU A 288 13.63 -18.24 -26.87
N LEU A 289 12.71 -18.35 -27.83
CA LEU A 289 11.28 -18.47 -27.54
C LEU A 289 11.00 -19.81 -26.86
N PRO A 290 10.12 -19.84 -25.84
CA PRO A 290 9.71 -21.10 -25.23
C PRO A 290 8.89 -21.93 -26.24
N SER A 291 8.81 -23.25 -26.01
CA SER A 291 7.96 -24.12 -26.81
C SER A 291 6.50 -23.68 -26.79
N LYS A 292 5.72 -24.06 -27.81
CA LYS A 292 4.28 -23.79 -27.85
C LYS A 292 3.53 -24.34 -26.63
N LYS A 293 3.96 -25.49 -26.08
CA LYS A 293 3.39 -26.08 -24.85
C LYS A 293 3.62 -25.15 -23.65
N GLU A 294 4.85 -24.67 -23.45
CA GLU A 294 5.20 -23.74 -22.37
C GLU A 294 4.50 -22.38 -22.52
N MET A 295 4.41 -21.88 -23.75
CA MET A 295 3.67 -20.65 -24.05
C MET A 295 2.20 -20.76 -23.65
N ASN A 296 1.56 -21.87 -24.03
CA ASN A 296 0.17 -22.14 -23.66
C ASN A 296 -0.02 -22.24 -22.13
N MET A 297 0.95 -22.80 -21.40
CA MET A 297 0.90 -22.82 -19.93
C MET A 297 0.98 -21.42 -19.33
N LEU A 298 1.91 -20.58 -19.81
CA LEU A 298 2.03 -19.18 -19.37
C LEU A 298 0.74 -18.39 -19.63
N ILE A 299 0.10 -18.61 -20.78
CA ILE A 299 -1.18 -17.97 -21.11
C ILE A 299 -2.27 -18.38 -20.11
N LYS A 300 -2.41 -19.68 -19.81
CA LYS A 300 -3.39 -20.18 -18.84
C LYS A 300 -3.13 -19.62 -17.43
N GLU A 301 -1.88 -19.59 -16.98
CA GLU A 301 -1.48 -18.97 -15.71
C GLU A 301 -1.78 -17.47 -15.66
N THR A 302 -1.62 -16.77 -16.79
CA THR A 302 -1.91 -15.34 -16.90
C THR A 302 -3.41 -15.08 -16.79
N LEU A 303 -4.23 -15.84 -17.50
CA LEU A 303 -5.69 -15.74 -17.43
C LEU A 303 -6.22 -15.98 -16.00
N ALA A 304 -5.51 -16.77 -15.18
CA ALA A 304 -5.88 -17.05 -13.80
C ALA A 304 -5.62 -15.91 -12.79
N GLN A 305 -4.98 -14.79 -13.18
CA GLN A 305 -4.57 -13.72 -12.24
C GLN A 305 -5.73 -12.87 -11.68
N GLY A 306 -6.95 -13.00 -12.21
CA GLY A 306 -8.12 -12.17 -11.83
C GLY A 306 -8.25 -10.89 -12.67
N SER A 307 -9.45 -10.33 -12.78
CA SER A 307 -9.74 -9.15 -13.64
C SER A 307 -9.06 -7.84 -13.22
N GLY A 308 -8.40 -7.79 -12.06
CA GLY A 308 -7.73 -6.57 -11.57
C GLY A 308 -8.67 -5.46 -11.07
N ILE A 309 -9.99 -5.67 -11.01
CA ILE A 309 -10.92 -4.76 -10.31
C ILE A 309 -10.62 -4.77 -8.81
N GLN A 310 -10.31 -3.61 -8.21
CA GLN A 310 -9.68 -3.54 -6.88
C GLN A 310 -10.64 -3.29 -5.72
N GLU A 311 -11.68 -2.49 -5.94
CA GLU A 311 -12.71 -2.22 -4.96
C GLU A 311 -13.66 -3.41 -4.82
N ALA A 312 -14.10 -3.67 -3.60
CA ALA A 312 -15.22 -4.56 -3.33
C ALA A 312 -16.53 -3.81 -3.58
N VAL A 313 -17.63 -4.56 -3.74
CA VAL A 313 -18.97 -3.98 -3.78
C VAL A 313 -19.58 -4.10 -2.40
N TYR A 314 -20.29 -3.06 -1.97
CA TYR A 314 -21.03 -3.01 -0.72
C TYR A 314 -22.51 -2.78 -1.00
N LYS A 315 -23.35 -3.19 -0.05
CA LYS A 315 -24.81 -2.97 -0.13
C LYS A 315 -25.17 -1.51 -0.35
N ASP A 316 -24.40 -0.60 0.25
CA ASP A 316 -24.45 0.83 -0.07
C ASP A 316 -23.48 1.17 -1.24
N PRO A 317 -23.98 1.61 -2.41
CA PRO A 317 -23.16 2.03 -3.54
C PRO A 317 -22.25 3.25 -3.23
N VAL A 318 -22.66 4.15 -2.34
CA VAL A 318 -21.83 5.28 -1.88
C VAL A 318 -20.61 4.75 -1.13
N ALA A 319 -20.80 3.72 -0.30
CA ALA A 319 -19.69 3.09 0.42
C ALA A 319 -18.69 2.41 -0.53
N THR A 320 -19.17 1.83 -1.64
CA THR A 320 -18.31 1.30 -2.72
C THR A 320 -17.42 2.40 -3.31
N MET A 321 -17.97 3.60 -3.55
CA MET A 321 -17.20 4.74 -4.04
C MET A 321 -16.22 5.31 -2.99
N GLU A 322 -16.58 5.30 -1.72
CA GLU A 322 -15.66 5.67 -0.64
C GLU A 322 -14.49 4.69 -0.50
N GLU A 323 -14.75 3.40 -0.68
CA GLU A 323 -13.68 2.40 -0.75
C GLU A 323 -12.79 2.65 -1.96
N PHE A 324 -13.37 2.81 -3.15
CA PHE A 324 -12.65 3.13 -4.38
C PHE A 324 -11.73 4.35 -4.16
N MET A 325 -12.22 5.42 -3.53
CA MET A 325 -11.40 6.58 -3.17
C MET A 325 -10.25 6.23 -2.21
N GLY A 326 -10.49 5.31 -1.28
CA GLY A 326 -9.50 4.80 -0.34
C GLY A 326 -8.51 3.77 -0.90
N ARG A 327 -8.79 3.14 -2.05
CA ARG A 327 -7.89 2.18 -2.71
C ARG A 327 -6.67 2.91 -3.24
N ARG A 328 -5.49 2.36 -2.99
CA ARG A 328 -4.26 2.86 -3.60
C ARG A 328 -3.99 2.00 -4.82
N PHE A 329 -4.00 2.61 -5.99
CA PHE A 329 -3.65 1.94 -7.26
C PHE A 329 -2.13 1.94 -7.36
N PHE A 330 -1.52 1.12 -6.52
CA PHE A 330 -0.07 0.98 -6.44
C PHE A 330 0.45 0.31 -7.69
N PHE A 331 1.17 1.09 -8.51
CA PHE A 331 1.66 0.59 -9.80
C PHE A 331 0.46 0.24 -10.69
N PRO A 332 0.58 -0.02 -12.00
CA PRO A 332 -0.49 -0.76 -12.64
C PRO A 332 -0.77 -1.96 -11.76
N VAL A 333 -2.04 -2.13 -11.37
CA VAL A 333 -2.47 -3.26 -10.54
C VAL A 333 -1.82 -4.51 -11.14
N GLY A 334 -1.19 -5.33 -10.31
CA GLY A 334 -0.29 -6.40 -10.79
C GLY A 334 -0.91 -7.24 -11.90
N GLN A 335 -2.23 -7.46 -11.82
CA GLN A 335 -3.05 -8.09 -12.85
C GLN A 335 -3.07 -7.34 -14.19
N TRP A 336 -3.35 -6.04 -14.21
CA TRP A 336 -3.35 -5.25 -15.47
C TRP A 336 -2.00 -5.25 -16.14
N LEU A 337 -0.92 -5.11 -15.34
CA LEU A 337 0.43 -5.21 -15.88
C LEU A 337 0.66 -6.63 -16.42
N ALA A 338 0.31 -7.68 -15.68
CA ALA A 338 0.49 -9.05 -16.14
C ALA A 338 -0.25 -9.34 -17.45
N PHE A 339 -1.50 -8.89 -17.60
CA PHE A 339 -2.25 -9.01 -18.84
C PHE A 339 -1.63 -8.19 -19.97
N TYR A 340 -1.20 -6.96 -19.70
CA TYR A 340 -0.52 -6.13 -20.69
C TYR A 340 0.78 -6.78 -21.19
N LEU A 341 1.67 -7.18 -20.27
CA LEU A 341 2.92 -7.87 -20.61
C LEU A 341 2.64 -9.19 -21.33
N GLY A 342 1.64 -9.95 -20.85
CA GLY A 342 1.24 -11.23 -21.43
C GLY A 342 0.72 -11.08 -22.85
N TYR A 343 -0.08 -10.05 -23.12
CA TYR A 343 -0.54 -9.77 -24.47
C TYR A 343 0.61 -9.36 -25.39
N ARG A 344 1.45 -8.39 -24.99
CA ARG A 344 2.64 -7.99 -25.76
C ARG A 344 3.57 -9.17 -26.04
N ALA A 345 3.69 -10.10 -25.10
CA ALA A 345 4.54 -11.27 -25.22
C ALA A 345 3.96 -12.42 -26.06
N THR A 346 2.64 -12.48 -26.26
CA THR A 346 1.99 -13.69 -26.84
C THR A 346 1.01 -13.41 -27.98
N GLY A 347 0.43 -12.21 -28.05
CA GLY A 347 -0.66 -11.88 -28.97
C GLY A 347 -2.01 -12.56 -28.63
N ASP A 348 -2.14 -13.25 -27.49
CA ASP A 348 -3.35 -14.02 -27.19
C ASP A 348 -4.57 -13.10 -26.90
N LYS A 349 -5.59 -13.20 -27.75
CA LYS A 349 -6.80 -12.35 -27.68
C LYS A 349 -7.58 -12.52 -26.37
N ARG A 350 -7.50 -13.67 -25.68
CA ARG A 350 -8.18 -13.90 -24.39
C ARG A 350 -7.54 -13.09 -23.27
N ILE A 351 -6.23 -12.86 -23.35
CA ILE A 351 -5.50 -11.99 -22.42
C ILE A 351 -5.93 -10.53 -22.64
N LEU A 352 -6.02 -10.08 -23.89
CA LEU A 352 -6.52 -8.74 -24.22
C LEU A 352 -7.96 -8.54 -23.72
N GLU A 353 -8.82 -9.54 -23.89
CA GLU A 353 -10.20 -9.50 -23.39
C GLU A 353 -10.25 -9.42 -21.85
N SER A 354 -9.38 -10.14 -21.15
CA SER A 354 -9.26 -10.06 -19.68
C SER A 354 -8.87 -8.66 -19.20
N LEU A 355 -8.05 -7.94 -19.97
CA LEU A 355 -7.72 -6.54 -19.72
C LEU A 355 -8.94 -5.64 -19.96
N ARG A 356 -9.69 -5.86 -21.06
CA ARG A 356 -10.90 -5.12 -21.43
C ARG A 356 -12.01 -5.21 -20.38
N VAL A 357 -12.15 -6.35 -19.69
CA VAL A 357 -13.11 -6.49 -18.57
C VAL A 357 -12.91 -5.39 -17.52
N SER A 358 -11.66 -5.11 -17.15
CA SER A 358 -11.36 -4.04 -16.19
C SER A 358 -11.53 -2.65 -16.79
N ALA A 359 -11.20 -2.48 -18.07
CA ALA A 359 -11.38 -1.21 -18.79
C ALA A 359 -12.86 -0.81 -18.85
N ARG A 360 -13.76 -1.74 -19.19
CA ARG A 360 -15.22 -1.52 -19.18
C ARG A 360 -15.72 -1.11 -17.80
N HIS A 361 -15.29 -1.83 -16.76
CA HIS A 361 -15.66 -1.51 -15.38
C HIS A 361 -15.27 -0.07 -14.99
N TYR A 362 -14.03 0.36 -15.27
CA TYR A 362 -13.61 1.72 -14.92
C TYR A 362 -14.18 2.80 -15.85
N ARG A 363 -14.47 2.49 -17.12
CA ARG A 363 -15.24 3.37 -18.01
C ARG A 363 -16.62 3.64 -17.43
N ASP A 364 -17.33 2.58 -17.03
CA ASP A 364 -18.68 2.68 -16.47
C ASP A 364 -18.68 3.41 -15.13
N LEU A 365 -17.64 3.21 -14.29
CA LEU A 365 -17.43 3.98 -13.07
C LEU A 365 -17.24 5.48 -13.37
N CYS A 366 -16.44 5.83 -14.39
CA CYS A 366 -16.24 7.22 -14.79
C CYS A 366 -17.55 7.87 -15.27
N GLY A 367 -18.36 7.14 -16.05
CA GLY A 367 -19.66 7.63 -16.51
C GLY A 367 -20.70 7.77 -15.40
N LYS A 368 -20.79 6.77 -14.50
CA LYS A 368 -21.80 6.74 -13.43
C LYS A 368 -21.45 7.65 -12.25
N TYR A 369 -20.16 7.86 -11.96
CA TYR A 369 -19.67 8.64 -10.83
C TYR A 369 -18.58 9.65 -11.23
N PRO A 370 -18.87 10.58 -12.15
CA PRO A 370 -17.85 11.47 -12.72
C PRO A 370 -17.15 12.32 -11.66
N SER A 371 -17.87 12.80 -10.63
CA SER A 371 -17.27 13.56 -9.53
C SER A 371 -16.26 12.74 -8.72
N VAL A 372 -16.52 11.44 -8.55
CA VAL A 372 -15.63 10.51 -7.83
C VAL A 372 -14.38 10.24 -8.66
N ALA A 373 -14.56 9.90 -9.94
CA ALA A 373 -13.46 9.65 -10.87
C ALA A 373 -12.53 10.87 -11.01
N ARG A 374 -13.11 12.06 -11.18
CA ARG A 374 -12.38 13.34 -11.20
C ARG A 374 -11.60 13.57 -9.91
N GLN A 375 -12.23 13.38 -8.75
CA GLN A 375 -11.55 13.54 -7.47
C GLN A 375 -10.42 12.50 -7.29
N LYS A 376 -10.60 11.29 -7.81
CA LYS A 376 -9.58 10.24 -7.81
C LYS A 376 -8.38 10.66 -8.66
N ALA A 377 -8.61 11.19 -9.85
CA ALA A 377 -7.57 11.58 -10.80
C ALA A 377 -6.71 12.78 -10.36
N LYS A 378 -7.13 13.57 -9.36
CA LYS A 378 -6.32 14.68 -8.80
C LYS A 378 -5.00 14.25 -8.13
N ASN A 379 -4.77 12.94 -7.97
CA ASN A 379 -3.53 12.42 -7.42
C ASN A 379 -2.83 11.54 -8.49
N PRO A 380 -1.57 11.83 -8.83
CA PRO A 380 -0.74 11.03 -9.73
C PRO A 380 -0.79 9.51 -9.50
N GLU A 381 -0.72 9.06 -8.23
CA GLU A 381 -0.77 7.63 -7.86
C GLU A 381 -2.14 7.02 -8.16
N HIS A 382 -3.19 7.82 -8.11
CA HIS A 382 -4.55 7.34 -8.22
C HIS A 382 -5.03 7.28 -9.67
N MET A 383 -4.50 8.12 -10.56
CA MET A 383 -4.84 8.13 -11.99
C MET A 383 -4.66 6.78 -12.68
N THR A 384 -3.77 5.94 -12.15
CA THR A 384 -3.49 4.60 -12.67
C THR A 384 -4.72 3.69 -12.72
N PHE A 385 -5.84 4.00 -12.04
CA PHE A 385 -7.09 3.26 -12.24
C PHE A 385 -7.58 3.27 -13.70
N MET A 386 -7.19 4.29 -14.47
CA MET A 386 -7.48 4.42 -15.90
C MET A 386 -6.48 3.70 -16.80
N TYR A 387 -5.45 3.07 -16.23
CA TYR A 387 -4.39 2.43 -17.02
C TYR A 387 -4.95 1.34 -17.94
N SER A 388 -5.82 0.45 -17.45
CA SER A 388 -6.39 -0.61 -18.28
C SER A 388 -7.21 -0.08 -19.46
N MET A 389 -7.90 1.05 -19.29
CA MET A 389 -8.57 1.75 -20.39
C MET A 389 -7.56 2.20 -21.45
N ALA A 390 -6.48 2.85 -21.04
CA ALA A 390 -5.44 3.34 -21.96
C ALA A 390 -4.77 2.21 -22.73
N VAL A 391 -4.32 1.14 -22.05
CA VAL A 391 -3.64 0.03 -22.72
C VAL A 391 -4.58 -0.81 -23.59
N SER A 392 -5.81 -1.08 -23.14
CA SER A 392 -6.78 -1.79 -23.99
C SER A 392 -7.10 -1.01 -25.25
N ALA A 393 -7.26 0.31 -25.15
CA ALA A 393 -7.48 1.17 -26.30
C ALA A 393 -6.27 1.18 -27.24
N ARG A 394 -5.07 1.47 -26.73
CA ARG A 394 -3.83 1.48 -27.54
C ARG A 394 -3.64 0.18 -28.30
N LEU A 395 -3.70 -0.97 -27.61
CA LEU A 395 -3.49 -2.27 -28.26
C LEU A 395 -4.51 -2.53 -29.37
N THR A 396 -5.79 -2.25 -29.11
CA THR A 396 -6.86 -2.41 -30.09
C THR A 396 -6.66 -1.51 -31.31
N LEU A 397 -6.28 -0.25 -31.10
CA LEU A 397 -6.09 0.73 -32.17
C LEU A 397 -4.79 0.47 -32.96
N GLN A 398 -3.71 0.04 -32.31
CA GLN A 398 -2.49 -0.39 -33.01
C GLN A 398 -2.78 -1.59 -33.94
N LEU A 399 -3.54 -2.57 -33.45
CA LEU A 399 -3.99 -3.70 -34.28
C LEU A 399 -4.86 -3.23 -35.44
N ALA A 400 -5.83 -2.33 -35.20
CA ALA A 400 -6.69 -1.83 -36.28
C ALA A 400 -5.90 -1.06 -37.35
N ARG A 401 -4.83 -0.35 -36.97
CA ARG A 401 -3.95 0.35 -37.92
C ARG A 401 -3.10 -0.61 -38.75
N LYS A 402 -2.60 -1.69 -38.13
CA LYS A 402 -1.66 -2.63 -38.77
C LYS A 402 -2.38 -3.75 -39.53
N HIS A 403 -3.48 -4.23 -38.96
CA HIS A 403 -4.29 -5.36 -39.42
C HIS A 403 -5.79 -4.99 -39.34
N PRO A 404 -6.28 -4.07 -40.20
CA PRO A 404 -7.64 -3.56 -40.13
C PRO A 404 -8.71 -4.67 -40.18
N ASP A 405 -8.45 -5.74 -40.93
CA ASP A 405 -9.39 -6.88 -41.07
C ASP A 405 -9.52 -7.74 -39.80
N GLN A 406 -8.60 -7.58 -38.83
CA GLN A 406 -8.59 -8.36 -37.60
C GLN A 406 -9.30 -7.68 -36.43
N VAL A 407 -9.72 -6.42 -36.58
CA VAL A 407 -10.35 -5.62 -35.53
C VAL A 407 -11.68 -5.07 -36.03
N SER A 408 -12.76 -5.42 -35.33
CA SER A 408 -14.09 -4.97 -35.70
C SER A 408 -14.31 -3.48 -35.40
N GLN A 409 -15.23 -2.84 -36.14
CA GLN A 409 -15.66 -1.47 -35.83
C GLN A 409 -16.22 -1.32 -34.41
N LYS A 410 -16.84 -2.38 -33.86
CA LYS A 410 -17.31 -2.43 -32.47
C LYS A 410 -16.16 -2.33 -31.48
N GLU A 411 -15.04 -3.00 -31.74
CA GLU A 411 -13.84 -2.92 -30.89
C GLU A 411 -13.18 -1.54 -30.97
N ILE A 412 -13.12 -0.94 -32.17
CA ILE A 412 -12.63 0.45 -32.35
C ILE A 412 -13.52 1.43 -31.58
N ALA A 413 -14.85 1.31 -31.69
CA ALA A 413 -15.80 2.15 -30.95
C ALA A 413 -15.68 1.96 -29.44
N GLU A 414 -15.45 0.73 -28.96
CA GLU A 414 -15.20 0.48 -27.55
C GLU A 414 -13.89 1.14 -27.07
N ALA A 415 -12.81 1.01 -27.84
CA ALA A 415 -11.53 1.67 -27.55
C ALA A 415 -11.68 3.20 -27.50
N GLU A 416 -12.41 3.78 -28.45
CA GLU A 416 -12.76 5.21 -28.45
C GLU A 416 -13.57 5.60 -27.21
N GLY A 417 -14.54 4.78 -26.80
CA GLY A 417 -15.33 4.99 -25.59
C GLY A 417 -14.47 5.01 -24.31
N PHE A 418 -13.43 4.18 -24.24
CA PHE A 418 -12.45 4.23 -23.15
C PHE A 418 -11.69 5.57 -23.12
N LEU A 419 -11.20 6.02 -24.27
CA LEU A 419 -10.45 7.27 -24.39
C LEU A 419 -11.32 8.50 -24.08
N LYS A 420 -12.57 8.53 -24.55
CA LYS A 420 -13.55 9.57 -24.23
C LYS A 420 -13.82 9.65 -22.73
N ALA A 421 -13.98 8.52 -22.05
CA ALA A 421 -14.17 8.48 -20.59
C ALA A 421 -12.93 9.01 -19.83
N MET A 422 -11.72 8.70 -20.31
CA MET A 422 -10.49 9.23 -19.75
C MET A 422 -10.39 10.74 -19.91
N VAL A 423 -10.58 11.27 -21.12
CA VAL A 423 -10.54 12.72 -21.41
C VAL A 423 -11.59 13.46 -20.59
N ALA A 424 -12.83 12.97 -20.52
CA ALA A 424 -13.90 13.58 -19.73
C ALA A 424 -13.60 13.59 -18.21
N THR A 425 -12.78 12.66 -17.74
CA THR A 425 -12.32 12.60 -16.35
C THR A 425 -11.16 13.55 -16.09
N LEU A 426 -10.19 13.61 -17.01
CA LEU A 426 -8.94 14.36 -16.86
C LEU A 426 -9.11 15.86 -17.13
N LYS A 427 -9.84 16.24 -18.17
CA LYS A 427 -10.03 17.64 -18.58
C LYS A 427 -10.34 18.62 -17.43
N PRO A 428 -11.35 18.38 -16.57
CA PRO A 428 -11.71 19.34 -15.51
C PRO A 428 -10.75 19.37 -14.31
N VAL A 429 -9.83 18.42 -14.16
CA VAL A 429 -9.00 18.29 -12.94
C VAL A 429 -7.51 18.27 -13.19
N CYS A 430 -7.10 17.84 -14.36
CA CYS A 430 -5.72 17.68 -14.76
C CYS A 430 -5.33 18.65 -15.88
N GLU A 431 -6.27 19.05 -16.74
CA GLU A 431 -6.00 20.02 -17.79
C GLU A 431 -6.27 21.42 -17.23
N GLY A 432 -7.47 21.66 -16.70
CA GLY A 432 -7.81 22.88 -15.96
C GLY A 432 -7.65 24.17 -16.77
N ASN A 433 -8.15 25.30 -16.24
CA ASN A 433 -8.02 26.60 -16.91
C ASN A 433 -7.30 27.65 -16.05
N ASP A 434 -7.10 27.37 -14.75
CA ASP A 434 -6.61 28.36 -13.78
C ASP A 434 -5.33 27.88 -13.07
N ASN A 435 -4.44 28.85 -12.77
CA ASN A 435 -3.18 28.62 -12.05
C ASN A 435 -2.37 27.44 -12.64
N LEU A 436 -2.25 27.44 -13.96
CA LEU A 436 -1.51 26.42 -14.69
C LEU A 436 -0.01 26.60 -14.49
N ASP A 437 0.70 25.49 -14.39
CA ASP A 437 2.15 25.47 -14.42
C ASP A 437 2.65 25.84 -15.82
N PRO A 438 3.55 26.83 -15.98
CA PRO A 438 3.95 27.31 -17.30
C PRO A 438 4.69 26.24 -18.12
N LYS A 439 5.35 25.28 -17.47
CA LYS A 439 6.11 24.22 -18.15
C LYS A 439 5.20 23.06 -18.54
N MET A 440 4.31 22.61 -17.66
CA MET A 440 3.49 21.42 -17.89
C MET A 440 2.11 21.73 -18.48
N GLY A 441 1.57 22.95 -18.34
CA GLY A 441 0.23 23.30 -18.82
C GLY A 441 -0.92 22.69 -18.00
N ILE A 442 -0.64 22.20 -16.80
CA ILE A 442 -1.62 21.58 -15.88
C ILE A 442 -1.68 22.37 -14.57
N PRO A 443 -2.70 22.19 -13.71
CA PRO A 443 -2.79 22.91 -12.45
C PRO A 443 -1.51 22.78 -11.62
N LYS A 444 -0.96 23.92 -11.17
CA LYS A 444 0.36 24.02 -10.52
C LYS A 444 0.57 23.01 -9.39
N LYS A 445 -0.47 22.80 -8.57
CA LYS A 445 -0.43 21.82 -7.48
C LYS A 445 -0.18 20.39 -7.95
N LEU A 446 -0.74 20.01 -9.10
CA LEU A 446 -0.51 18.69 -9.71
C LEU A 446 0.90 18.61 -10.29
N ALA A 447 1.36 19.67 -10.96
CA ALA A 447 2.72 19.75 -11.49
C ALA A 447 3.79 19.63 -10.38
N ASP A 448 3.59 20.34 -9.27
CA ASP A 448 4.47 20.27 -8.09
C ASP A 448 4.46 18.87 -7.45
N ASP A 449 3.32 18.20 -7.48
CA ASP A 449 3.18 16.82 -7.00
C ASP A 449 3.93 15.82 -7.90
N PHE A 450 3.83 15.99 -9.22
CA PHE A 450 4.63 15.24 -10.19
C PHE A 450 6.15 15.42 -9.99
N ARG A 451 6.61 16.65 -9.73
CA ARG A 451 8.03 16.94 -9.46
C ARG A 451 8.50 16.37 -8.13
N SER A 452 7.76 16.63 -7.05
CA SER A 452 8.16 16.23 -5.69
C SER A 452 8.09 14.72 -5.46
N ARG A 453 7.29 13.99 -6.23
CA ARG A 453 7.18 12.52 -6.18
C ARG A 453 7.70 11.83 -7.45
N ALA A 454 8.59 12.48 -8.21
CA ALA A 454 9.13 11.96 -9.48
C ALA A 454 9.74 10.56 -9.33
N PHE A 455 10.48 10.28 -8.26
CA PHE A 455 11.06 8.96 -8.01
C PHE A 455 10.11 8.01 -7.30
N ASN A 456 8.80 8.16 -7.45
CA ASN A 456 7.84 7.34 -6.71
C ASN A 456 6.63 7.02 -7.59
N ARG A 457 5.54 6.64 -6.95
CA ARG A 457 4.26 6.23 -7.55
C ARG A 457 3.69 7.18 -8.60
N ALA A 458 4.13 8.43 -8.66
CA ALA A 458 3.75 9.37 -9.70
C ALA A 458 4.14 8.88 -11.11
N ALA A 459 5.23 8.10 -11.24
CA ALA A 459 5.67 7.52 -12.51
C ALA A 459 4.56 6.70 -13.22
N ASN A 460 3.63 6.10 -12.46
CA ASN A 460 2.52 5.34 -13.05
C ASN A 460 1.42 6.24 -13.62
N GLY A 461 1.16 7.38 -12.98
CA GLY A 461 0.25 8.39 -13.51
C GLY A 461 0.81 8.97 -14.82
N ILE A 462 2.12 9.23 -14.85
CA ILE A 462 2.82 9.69 -16.06
C ILE A 462 2.84 8.61 -17.14
N GLY A 463 3.10 7.35 -16.80
CA GLY A 463 2.98 6.23 -17.74
C GLY A 463 1.55 6.07 -18.28
N THR A 464 0.53 6.40 -17.48
CA THR A 464 -0.87 6.44 -17.95
C THR A 464 -1.09 7.58 -18.95
N TYR A 465 -0.48 8.76 -18.76
CA TYR A 465 -0.49 9.83 -19.75
C TYR A 465 0.20 9.45 -21.05
N ALA A 466 1.40 8.87 -20.97
CA ALA A 466 2.13 8.41 -22.17
C ALA A 466 1.28 7.42 -22.99
N MET A 467 0.70 6.43 -22.31
CA MET A 467 -0.16 5.44 -22.96
C MET A 467 -1.43 6.06 -23.54
N ALA A 468 -2.07 6.98 -22.81
CA ALA A 468 -3.27 7.67 -23.28
C ALA A 468 -2.99 8.56 -24.49
N SER A 469 -1.90 9.34 -24.48
CA SER A 469 -1.52 10.18 -25.63
C SER A 469 -1.22 9.35 -26.87
N ALA A 470 -0.52 8.22 -26.70
CA ALA A 470 -0.26 7.30 -27.79
C ALA A 470 -1.58 6.71 -28.33
N ALA A 471 -2.49 6.27 -27.45
CA ALA A 471 -3.79 5.73 -27.87
C ALA A 471 -4.64 6.76 -28.63
N LEU A 472 -4.68 8.00 -28.16
CA LEU A 472 -5.38 9.10 -28.83
C LEU A 472 -4.78 9.40 -30.21
N LYS A 473 -3.45 9.33 -30.36
CA LYS A 473 -2.79 9.49 -31.66
C LYS A 473 -3.16 8.39 -32.66
N ASP A 474 -3.28 7.14 -32.20
CA ASP A 474 -3.78 6.07 -33.07
C ASP A 474 -5.24 6.25 -33.45
N LEU A 475 -6.08 6.68 -32.49
CA LEU A 475 -7.49 6.97 -32.77
C LEU A 475 -7.62 8.09 -33.81
N GLN A 476 -6.86 9.18 -33.67
CA GLN A 476 -6.81 10.26 -34.66
C GLN A 476 -6.45 9.76 -36.05
N ALA A 477 -5.44 8.90 -36.14
CA ALA A 477 -5.02 8.32 -37.42
C ALA A 477 -6.12 7.45 -38.05
N ILE A 478 -6.79 6.60 -37.27
CA ILE A 478 -7.89 5.74 -37.75
C ILE A 478 -9.10 6.58 -38.19
N ARG A 479 -9.45 7.62 -37.42
CA ARG A 479 -10.61 8.47 -37.67
C ARG A 479 -10.35 9.60 -38.66
N ASN A 480 -9.09 9.77 -39.08
CA ASN A 480 -8.63 10.90 -39.89
C ASN A 480 -9.11 12.25 -39.30
N THR A 481 -8.77 12.52 -38.04
CA THR A 481 -9.19 13.72 -37.29
C THR A 481 -8.04 14.33 -36.50
N THR A 482 -8.19 15.60 -36.12
CA THR A 482 -7.29 16.35 -35.24
C THR A 482 -7.94 16.75 -33.91
N GLU A 483 -9.19 16.30 -33.65
CA GLU A 483 -9.98 16.68 -32.48
C GLU A 483 -9.25 16.51 -31.13
N TYR A 484 -8.45 15.44 -31.00
CA TYR A 484 -7.77 15.10 -29.75
C TYR A 484 -6.37 15.72 -29.62
N GLN A 485 -5.92 16.51 -30.60
CA GLN A 485 -4.55 17.02 -30.66
C GLN A 485 -4.20 17.86 -29.42
N PRO A 486 -5.10 18.73 -28.89
CA PRO A 486 -4.81 19.48 -27.67
C PRO A 486 -4.53 18.57 -26.46
N GLN A 487 -5.25 17.45 -26.33
CA GLN A 487 -5.04 16.48 -25.24
C GLN A 487 -3.73 15.70 -25.45
N ILE A 488 -3.44 15.30 -26.69
CA ILE A 488 -2.17 14.64 -27.03
C ILE A 488 -0.99 15.54 -26.65
N ASP A 489 -0.97 16.79 -27.13
CA ASP A 489 0.12 17.73 -26.89
C ASP A 489 0.31 17.99 -25.40
N LEU A 490 -0.77 18.21 -24.65
CA LEU A 490 -0.72 18.44 -23.21
C LEU A 490 -0.16 17.24 -22.45
N TYR A 491 -0.64 16.03 -22.74
CA TYR A 491 -0.17 14.81 -22.07
C TYR A 491 1.29 14.51 -22.41
N GLN A 492 1.69 14.67 -23.67
CA GLN A 492 3.08 14.51 -24.09
C GLN A 492 3.98 15.56 -23.42
N LYS A 493 3.54 16.82 -23.34
CA LYS A 493 4.26 17.89 -22.62
C LYS A 493 4.46 17.53 -21.15
N CYS A 494 3.44 16.99 -20.49
CA CYS A 494 3.55 16.52 -19.10
C CYS A 494 4.60 15.41 -18.95
N VAL A 495 4.57 14.40 -19.83
CA VAL A 495 5.55 13.30 -19.85
C VAL A 495 6.96 13.85 -20.07
N GLN A 496 7.16 14.67 -21.10
CA GLN A 496 8.47 15.25 -21.44
C GLN A 496 9.03 16.11 -20.30
N GLN A 497 8.22 16.98 -19.69
CA GLN A 497 8.67 17.79 -18.56
C GLN A 497 8.95 16.96 -17.31
N TRP A 498 8.19 15.89 -17.08
CA TRP A 498 8.46 14.97 -16.00
C TRP A 498 9.79 14.24 -16.21
N VAL A 499 10.05 13.72 -17.41
CA VAL A 499 11.31 13.06 -17.78
C VAL A 499 12.49 14.04 -17.68
N LYS A 500 12.33 15.28 -18.13
CA LYS A 500 13.34 16.34 -17.98
C LYS A 500 13.67 16.58 -16.50
N ASN A 501 12.64 16.74 -15.65
CA ASN A 501 12.83 16.87 -14.21
C ASN A 501 13.53 15.63 -13.63
N TRP A 502 13.11 14.44 -14.05
CA TRP A 502 13.65 13.15 -13.63
C TRP A 502 15.15 13.04 -13.90
N LYS A 503 15.58 13.32 -15.14
CA LYS A 503 17.00 13.36 -15.55
C LYS A 503 17.78 14.46 -14.82
N SER A 504 17.17 15.63 -14.60
CA SER A 504 17.84 16.75 -13.91
C SER A 504 18.15 16.46 -12.44
N VAL A 505 17.26 15.76 -11.75
CA VAL A 505 17.44 15.42 -10.34
C VAL A 505 18.33 14.18 -10.19
N GLY A 506 18.21 13.20 -11.09
CA GLY A 506 19.08 12.03 -11.10
C GLY A 506 20.53 12.31 -11.50
N CYS A 507 21.35 11.27 -11.48
CA CYS A 507 22.73 11.27 -11.96
C CYS A 507 22.79 10.47 -13.26
N LEU A 508 23.05 11.15 -14.37
CA LEU A 508 23.44 10.53 -15.63
C LEU A 508 24.96 10.74 -15.78
N TYR A 509 25.73 9.66 -15.75
CA TYR A 509 27.19 9.71 -15.75
C TYR A 509 27.77 8.74 -16.77
N THR A 510 28.81 9.17 -17.48
CA THR A 510 29.57 8.33 -18.41
C THR A 510 30.85 7.88 -17.72
N GLU A 511 31.01 6.57 -17.53
CA GLU A 511 32.23 5.99 -17.00
C GLU A 511 33.39 6.06 -18.01
N ALA A 512 34.61 5.83 -17.54
CA ALA A 512 35.81 5.81 -18.39
C ALA A 512 35.76 4.74 -19.51
N ASP A 513 34.93 3.70 -19.33
CA ASP A 513 34.68 2.68 -20.35
C ASP A 513 33.66 3.11 -21.43
N GLY A 514 33.24 4.38 -21.41
CA GLY A 514 32.28 4.97 -22.34
C GLY A 514 30.82 4.63 -22.03
N LYS A 515 30.53 3.78 -21.04
CA LYS A 515 29.15 3.41 -20.72
C LYS A 515 28.47 4.48 -19.87
N LYS A 516 27.24 4.84 -20.26
CA LYS A 516 26.38 5.71 -19.47
C LYS A 516 25.66 4.93 -18.38
N TYR A 517 25.45 5.56 -17.22
CA TYR A 517 24.74 5.02 -16.08
C TYR A 517 23.73 6.05 -15.58
N PHE A 518 22.53 5.60 -15.23
CA PHE A 518 21.53 6.46 -14.60
C PHE A 518 21.04 5.90 -13.27
N TYR A 519 21.01 6.76 -12.24
CA TYR A 519 20.44 6.48 -10.93
C TYR A 519 19.94 7.76 -10.26
N TYR A 520 19.20 7.65 -9.16
CA TYR A 520 18.51 8.79 -8.55
C TYR A 520 18.32 8.61 -7.02
N PRO A 521 17.95 9.68 -6.27
CA PRO A 521 17.68 9.58 -4.83
C PRO A 521 16.32 8.97 -4.50
N TYR A 522 16.19 8.39 -3.31
CA TYR A 522 14.90 7.93 -2.78
C TYR A 522 13.82 9.04 -2.80
N GLY A 523 14.21 10.27 -2.43
CA GLY A 523 13.35 11.44 -2.41
C GLY A 523 13.77 12.48 -3.45
N ALA A 524 12.81 13.01 -4.23
CA ALA A 524 13.13 14.00 -5.27
C ALA A 524 13.66 15.34 -4.73
N SER A 525 13.43 15.62 -3.45
CA SER A 525 13.94 16.81 -2.76
C SER A 525 15.31 16.61 -2.11
N GLU A 526 15.89 15.41 -2.23
CA GLU A 526 17.18 15.11 -1.63
C GLU A 526 18.29 15.89 -2.34
N LYS A 527 19.09 16.63 -1.56
CA LYS A 527 20.23 17.38 -2.09
C LYS A 527 21.43 16.43 -2.21
N PRO A 528 21.96 16.18 -3.42
CA PRO A 528 23.14 15.34 -3.57
C PRO A 528 24.39 16.02 -3.00
N LYS A 529 25.32 15.22 -2.50
CA LYS A 529 26.74 15.63 -2.49
C LYS A 529 27.27 15.46 -3.91
N ILE A 530 27.99 16.45 -4.44
CA ILE A 530 28.60 16.39 -5.77
C ILE A 530 30.11 16.22 -5.60
N GLN A 531 30.71 15.30 -6.33
CA GLN A 531 32.16 15.11 -6.42
C GLN A 531 32.48 14.57 -7.82
N ASP A 532 33.39 15.21 -8.54
CA ASP A 532 33.82 14.83 -9.89
C ASP A 532 32.65 14.64 -10.88
N GLY A 533 31.63 15.48 -10.77
CA GLY A 533 30.40 15.39 -11.58
C GLY A 533 29.43 14.27 -11.16
N LEU A 534 29.82 13.37 -10.25
CA LEU A 534 28.97 12.35 -9.67
C LEU A 534 28.09 12.94 -8.57
N LYS A 535 26.81 12.55 -8.56
CA LYS A 535 25.86 12.90 -7.50
C LYS A 535 25.69 11.71 -6.55
N PHE A 536 25.85 11.98 -5.26
CA PHE A 536 25.71 10.99 -4.19
C PHE A 536 24.48 11.30 -3.35
N TYR A 537 23.66 10.29 -3.12
CA TYR A 537 22.40 10.38 -2.37
C TYR A 537 22.43 9.48 -1.13
N GLY A 538 21.36 9.48 -0.37
CA GLY A 538 21.05 8.50 0.65
C GLY A 538 20.62 7.17 0.03
N ALA A 539 20.61 6.13 0.86
CA ALA A 539 20.24 4.78 0.44
C ALA A 539 18.81 4.74 -0.12
N ASP A 540 18.67 4.37 -1.39
CA ASP A 540 17.40 3.91 -1.96
C ASP A 540 17.28 2.39 -1.80
N ASP A 541 16.06 1.89 -1.65
CA ASP A 541 15.79 0.46 -1.68
C ASP A 541 15.48 0.01 -3.12
N GLN A 542 16.07 -1.10 -3.54
CA GLN A 542 15.92 -1.61 -4.91
C GLN A 542 14.45 -1.90 -5.28
N GLY A 543 13.60 -2.15 -4.28
CA GLY A 543 12.17 -2.36 -4.49
C GLY A 543 11.47 -1.09 -4.94
N HIS A 544 11.79 0.06 -4.33
CA HIS A 544 11.30 1.38 -4.71
C HIS A 544 11.86 1.83 -6.06
N PHE A 545 13.12 1.50 -6.35
CA PHE A 545 13.69 1.73 -7.69
C PHE A 545 12.95 0.93 -8.77
N GLY A 546 12.81 -0.39 -8.60
CA GLY A 546 12.12 -1.26 -9.56
C GLY A 546 10.64 -0.93 -9.77
N HIS A 547 10.02 -0.25 -8.82
CA HIS A 547 8.68 0.29 -8.93
C HIS A 547 8.57 1.46 -9.92
N CYS A 548 9.54 2.38 -9.91
CA CYS A 548 9.56 3.49 -10.85
C CYS A 548 9.94 3.04 -12.26
N MET A 549 10.80 2.03 -12.36
CA MET A 549 11.20 1.44 -13.64
C MET A 549 10.02 0.82 -14.41
N GLN A 550 9.00 0.33 -13.71
CA GLN A 550 7.77 -0.11 -14.38
C GLN A 550 7.09 1.07 -15.08
N GLY A 551 7.03 2.26 -14.45
CA GLY A 551 6.52 3.47 -15.10
C GLY A 551 7.36 3.89 -16.31
N ALA A 552 8.69 3.83 -16.19
CA ALA A 552 9.62 4.11 -17.29
C ALA A 552 9.42 3.18 -18.48
N MET A 553 9.22 1.88 -18.22
CA MET A 553 8.89 0.91 -19.26
C MET A 553 7.62 1.28 -20.03
N LEU A 554 6.58 1.72 -19.33
CA LEU A 554 5.33 2.14 -19.98
C LEU A 554 5.53 3.37 -20.87
N MET A 555 6.35 4.32 -20.42
CA MET A 555 6.72 5.49 -21.24
C MET A 555 7.57 5.09 -22.45
N TYR A 556 8.53 4.18 -22.28
CA TYR A 556 9.38 3.67 -23.36
C TYR A 556 8.57 2.94 -24.44
N ASP A 557 7.60 2.12 -24.03
CA ASP A 557 6.73 1.42 -24.98
C ASP A 557 5.84 2.40 -25.76
N ALA A 558 5.21 3.34 -25.05
CA ALA A 558 4.21 4.24 -25.64
C ALA A 558 4.80 5.40 -26.44
N THR A 559 5.82 6.07 -25.90
CA THR A 559 6.34 7.36 -26.38
C THR A 559 7.83 7.53 -26.06
N PRO A 560 8.72 6.68 -26.60
CA PRO A 560 10.17 6.75 -26.32
C PRO A 560 10.78 8.11 -26.73
N GLU A 561 10.23 8.74 -27.77
CA GLU A 561 10.66 10.03 -28.30
C GLU A 561 10.55 11.18 -27.30
N LEU A 562 9.80 10.99 -26.20
CA LEU A 562 9.67 11.98 -25.12
C LEU A 562 10.80 11.91 -24.08
N GLY A 563 11.87 11.17 -24.39
CA GLY A 563 13.12 11.15 -23.63
C GLY A 563 13.32 9.94 -22.74
N VAL A 564 12.44 8.93 -22.80
CA VAL A 564 12.70 7.59 -22.26
C VAL A 564 13.07 6.70 -23.44
N ASP A 565 14.18 7.03 -24.08
CA ASP A 565 14.71 6.39 -25.28
C ASP A 565 15.63 5.19 -24.95
N ASP A 566 16.15 4.54 -25.99
CA ASP A 566 17.08 3.41 -25.88
C ASP A 566 18.32 3.75 -25.05
N ASP A 567 18.96 4.89 -25.34
CA ASP A 567 20.17 5.38 -24.64
C ASP A 567 19.92 5.50 -23.13
N PHE A 568 18.80 6.09 -22.75
CA PHE A 568 18.44 6.29 -21.36
C PHE A 568 18.07 4.99 -20.66
N MET A 569 17.30 4.11 -21.32
CA MET A 569 16.95 2.80 -20.79
C MET A 569 18.18 1.88 -20.65
N THR A 570 19.14 1.96 -21.57
CA THR A 570 20.43 1.28 -21.47
C THR A 570 21.26 1.84 -20.32
N ALA A 571 21.26 3.16 -20.08
CA ALA A 571 21.95 3.75 -18.93
C ALA A 571 21.38 3.26 -17.59
N ILE A 572 20.05 3.10 -17.50
CA ILE A 572 19.38 2.47 -16.36
C ILE A 572 19.80 0.99 -16.23
N ALA A 573 19.76 0.24 -17.33
CA ALA A 573 20.12 -1.17 -17.34
C ALA A 573 21.57 -1.38 -16.90
N ASN A 574 22.50 -0.51 -17.31
CA ASN A 574 23.90 -0.55 -16.87
C ASN A 574 24.03 -0.42 -15.33
N ALA A 575 23.28 0.48 -14.71
CA ALA A 575 23.27 0.65 -13.25
C ALA A 575 22.67 -0.57 -12.51
N ILE A 576 21.58 -1.14 -13.04
CA ILE A 576 20.95 -2.37 -12.51
C ILE A 576 21.87 -3.58 -12.66
N TYR A 577 22.57 -3.70 -13.78
CA TYR A 577 23.52 -4.78 -13.96
C TYR A 577 24.67 -4.66 -12.97
N HIS A 578 25.29 -3.48 -12.88
CA HIS A 578 26.38 -3.25 -11.93
C HIS A 578 25.95 -3.58 -10.50
N ASN A 579 24.79 -3.06 -10.08
CA ASN A 579 24.15 -3.33 -8.79
C ASN A 579 24.16 -4.82 -8.41
N SER A 580 23.85 -5.67 -9.38
CA SER A 580 23.66 -7.12 -9.20
C SER A 580 24.93 -7.85 -8.77
N TYR A 581 26.10 -7.25 -8.97
CA TYR A 581 27.40 -7.84 -8.60
C TYR A 581 28.06 -7.12 -7.42
N THR A 582 27.52 -5.98 -6.98
CA THR A 582 28.05 -5.24 -5.83
C THR A 582 27.85 -5.99 -4.51
N LYS A 583 28.72 -5.72 -3.54
CA LYS A 583 28.54 -6.20 -2.16
C LYS A 583 27.31 -5.59 -1.50
N ASN A 584 27.00 -4.33 -1.82
CA ASN A 584 26.09 -3.48 -1.07
C ASN A 584 24.76 -3.21 -1.79
N GLY A 585 24.50 -3.83 -2.94
CA GLY A 585 23.22 -3.71 -3.63
C GLY A 585 22.82 -2.26 -3.93
N SER A 586 23.78 -1.37 -4.17
CA SER A 586 23.55 0.03 -4.58
C SER A 586 23.22 0.13 -6.07
N ILE A 587 22.11 0.75 -6.46
CA ILE A 587 21.82 1.00 -7.88
C ILE A 587 22.48 2.33 -8.25
N GLN A 588 23.67 2.26 -8.83
CA GLN A 588 24.48 3.41 -9.25
C GLN A 588 25.58 2.99 -10.23
N CYS A 589 26.44 3.94 -10.63
CA CYS A 589 27.60 3.64 -11.46
C CYS A 589 28.79 3.10 -10.63
N PRO A 590 29.74 2.38 -11.26
CA PRO A 590 30.94 1.85 -10.60
C PRO A 590 31.75 2.88 -9.82
N SER A 591 31.98 4.06 -10.38
CA SER A 591 32.76 5.12 -9.72
C SER A 591 32.07 5.65 -8.47
N ALA A 592 30.74 5.84 -8.52
CA ALA A 592 29.96 6.21 -7.36
C ALA A 592 29.99 5.12 -6.28
N ASP A 593 29.88 3.84 -6.65
CA ASP A 593 29.93 2.73 -5.68
C ASP A 593 31.30 2.60 -4.99
N ARG A 594 32.39 2.85 -5.71
CA ARG A 594 33.74 2.85 -5.17
C ARG A 594 33.97 3.95 -4.14
N ILE A 595 33.49 5.16 -4.42
CA ILE A 595 33.63 6.31 -3.53
C ILE A 595 32.72 6.18 -2.32
N ARG A 596 31.43 5.88 -2.56
CA ARG A 596 30.41 5.78 -1.51
C ARG A 596 29.24 4.91 -1.96
N PRO A 597 29.13 3.66 -1.49
CA PRO A 597 27.97 2.82 -1.79
C PRO A 597 26.68 3.46 -1.23
N LEU A 598 25.63 3.55 -2.05
CA LEU A 598 24.32 4.09 -1.64
C LEU A 598 23.66 3.21 -0.59
N SER A 599 23.61 1.90 -0.82
CA SER A 599 23.01 0.96 0.12
C SER A 599 24.06 0.41 1.09
N ARG A 600 23.61 0.07 2.30
CA ARG A 600 24.42 -0.68 3.30
C ARG A 600 23.95 -2.13 3.44
N HIS A 601 22.93 -2.51 2.69
CA HIS A 601 22.34 -3.85 2.72
C HIS A 601 22.88 -4.68 1.57
N PRO A 602 23.29 -5.93 1.81
CA PRO A 602 23.80 -6.76 0.74
C PRO A 602 22.74 -7.02 -0.32
N PHE A 603 23.18 -7.14 -1.58
CA PHE A 603 22.32 -7.66 -2.64
C PHE A 603 21.92 -9.10 -2.28
N ALA A 604 20.63 -9.32 -2.01
CA ALA A 604 20.17 -10.57 -1.40
C ALA A 604 19.17 -11.35 -2.26
N LEU A 605 18.29 -10.67 -3.01
CA LEU A 605 17.20 -11.33 -3.72
C LEU A 605 17.02 -10.75 -5.12
N PRO A 606 16.82 -11.60 -6.14
CA PRO A 606 16.51 -11.14 -7.50
C PRO A 606 15.20 -10.35 -7.52
N ILE A 607 15.24 -9.20 -8.19
CA ILE A 607 14.07 -8.36 -8.42
C ILE A 607 13.62 -8.57 -9.85
N ASP A 608 12.60 -9.42 -10.00
CA ASP A 608 12.04 -9.79 -11.29
C ASP A 608 11.57 -8.59 -12.11
N ARG A 609 11.19 -7.46 -11.49
CA ARG A 609 10.82 -6.21 -12.18
C ARG A 609 11.96 -5.63 -13.01
N PHE A 610 13.20 -6.05 -12.76
CA PHE A 610 14.35 -5.67 -13.58
C PHE A 610 14.55 -6.55 -14.80
N TYR A 611 13.87 -7.69 -14.94
CA TYR A 611 14.10 -8.62 -16.05
C TYR A 611 13.79 -8.01 -17.42
N MET A 612 12.87 -7.05 -17.49
CA MET A 612 12.61 -6.26 -18.69
C MET A 612 13.85 -5.51 -19.22
N PHE A 613 14.84 -5.21 -18.37
CA PHE A 613 16.07 -4.53 -18.78
C PHE A 613 17.06 -5.44 -19.50
N GLU A 614 16.82 -6.75 -19.50
CA GLU A 614 17.52 -7.69 -20.39
C GLU A 614 17.43 -7.26 -21.85
N ALA A 615 16.32 -6.58 -22.23
CA ALA A 615 16.14 -6.04 -23.57
C ALA A 615 17.17 -4.96 -23.93
N PHE A 616 17.76 -4.27 -22.97
CA PHE A 616 18.67 -3.11 -23.15
C PHE A 616 20.12 -3.43 -22.79
N ARG A 617 20.32 -4.44 -21.95
CA ARG A 617 21.63 -4.97 -21.58
C ARG A 617 21.49 -6.46 -21.30
N ASP A 618 22.21 -7.26 -22.07
CA ASP A 618 22.24 -8.71 -21.86
C ASP A 618 22.89 -9.07 -20.51
N GLY A 619 22.41 -10.14 -19.89
CA GLY A 619 22.90 -10.67 -18.62
C GLY A 619 22.30 -10.02 -17.36
N ILE A 620 21.26 -9.19 -17.49
CA ILE A 620 20.53 -8.62 -16.34
C ILE A 620 19.86 -9.72 -15.52
N ILE A 621 19.15 -10.65 -16.15
CA ILE A 621 18.45 -11.75 -15.48
C ILE A 621 19.44 -12.62 -14.71
N ASP A 622 20.58 -12.90 -15.34
CA ASP A 622 21.65 -13.69 -14.75
C ASP A 622 22.35 -12.95 -13.62
N GLY A 623 22.62 -11.67 -13.79
CA GLY A 623 23.14 -10.79 -12.75
C GLY A 623 22.22 -10.75 -11.55
N GLN A 624 20.91 -10.56 -11.74
CA GLN A 624 19.93 -10.54 -10.65
C GLN A 624 19.93 -11.84 -9.84
N CYS A 625 20.30 -12.97 -10.46
CA CYS A 625 20.43 -14.28 -9.83
C CYS A 625 21.87 -14.63 -9.41
N SER A 626 22.83 -13.71 -9.48
CA SER A 626 24.27 -13.98 -9.27
C SER A 626 24.61 -14.55 -7.89
N LYS A 627 23.79 -14.28 -6.88
CA LYS A 627 23.97 -14.76 -5.49
C LYS A 627 23.19 -16.04 -5.18
N LEU A 628 22.45 -16.58 -6.15
CA LEU A 628 21.70 -17.83 -6.00
C LEU A 628 22.52 -19.01 -6.50
N SER A 629 22.36 -20.16 -5.86
CA SER A 629 22.86 -21.42 -6.41
C SER A 629 22.12 -21.77 -7.70
N LYS A 630 22.71 -22.61 -8.56
CA LYS A 630 22.10 -23.06 -9.83
C LYS A 630 20.65 -23.55 -9.65
N ARG A 631 20.40 -24.36 -8.61
CA ARG A 631 19.06 -24.85 -8.25
C ARG A 631 18.08 -23.72 -7.89
N LYS A 632 18.49 -22.80 -7.02
CA LYS A 632 17.65 -21.66 -6.60
C LYS A 632 17.40 -20.67 -7.75
N LYS A 633 18.38 -20.47 -8.63
CA LYS A 633 18.24 -19.68 -9.86
C LYS A 633 17.18 -20.30 -10.76
N ALA A 634 17.25 -21.61 -11.01
CA ALA A 634 16.24 -22.32 -11.79
C ALA A 634 14.85 -22.19 -11.16
N GLU A 635 14.70 -22.51 -9.87
CA GLU A 635 13.43 -22.38 -9.15
C GLU A 635 12.84 -20.96 -9.24
N LYS A 636 13.68 -19.94 -9.02
CA LYS A 636 13.25 -18.53 -9.11
C LYS A 636 12.80 -18.16 -10.52
N ASN A 637 13.54 -18.57 -11.55
CA ASN A 637 13.26 -18.23 -12.93
C ASN A 637 12.13 -19.06 -13.56
N SER A 638 11.81 -20.23 -12.99
CA SER A 638 10.62 -21.03 -13.33
C SER A 638 9.32 -20.40 -12.83
N GLY A 639 9.38 -19.49 -11.86
CA GLY A 639 8.20 -18.82 -11.33
C GLY A 639 7.44 -18.02 -12.40
N TYR A 640 6.10 -18.02 -12.33
CA TYR A 640 5.21 -17.31 -13.26
C TYR A 640 5.70 -15.89 -13.61
N SER A 641 5.98 -15.07 -12.59
CA SER A 641 6.35 -13.68 -12.83
C SER A 641 7.70 -13.52 -13.52
N ALA A 642 8.65 -14.43 -13.28
CA ALA A 642 9.95 -14.42 -13.95
C ALA A 642 9.80 -14.80 -15.42
N ARG A 643 9.14 -15.94 -15.72
CA ARG A 643 8.85 -16.37 -17.10
C ARG A 643 8.14 -15.29 -17.92
N LEU A 644 7.09 -14.68 -17.38
CA LEU A 644 6.36 -13.60 -18.05
C LEU A 644 7.26 -12.41 -18.38
N LYS A 645 8.09 -11.97 -17.43
CA LYS A 645 8.95 -10.80 -17.61
C LYS A 645 10.15 -11.08 -18.52
N THR A 646 10.68 -12.30 -18.52
CA THR A 646 11.69 -12.73 -19.49
C THR A 646 11.11 -12.68 -20.90
N LEU A 647 9.92 -13.22 -21.13
CA LEU A 647 9.30 -13.19 -22.44
C LEU A 647 8.94 -11.76 -22.87
N HIS A 648 8.50 -10.91 -21.94
CA HIS A 648 8.31 -9.49 -22.24
C HIS A 648 9.62 -8.76 -22.56
N ALA A 649 10.76 -9.17 -21.98
CA ALA A 649 12.06 -8.63 -22.36
C ALA A 649 12.41 -9.01 -23.81
N GLN A 650 12.07 -10.22 -24.26
CA GLN A 650 12.20 -10.59 -25.67
C GLN A 650 11.33 -9.71 -26.57
N TYR A 651 10.07 -9.46 -26.17
CA TYR A 651 9.20 -8.49 -26.86
C TYR A 651 9.86 -7.11 -26.98
N LEU A 652 10.38 -6.55 -25.88
CA LEU A 652 11.05 -5.26 -25.93
C LEU A 652 12.29 -5.28 -26.83
N LYS A 653 13.06 -6.38 -26.84
CA LYS A 653 14.24 -6.54 -27.72
C LYS A 653 13.84 -6.57 -29.20
N ALA A 654 12.68 -7.16 -29.52
CA ALA A 654 12.10 -7.13 -30.87
C ALA A 654 11.53 -5.75 -31.21
N LEU A 655 10.79 -5.12 -30.30
CA LEU A 655 10.23 -3.76 -30.45
C LEU A 655 11.33 -2.72 -30.72
N ARG A 656 12.50 -2.86 -30.09
CA ARG A 656 13.67 -2.01 -30.35
C ARG A 656 14.12 -2.03 -31.81
N LYS A 657 13.96 -3.18 -32.48
CA LYS A 657 14.33 -3.35 -33.91
C LYS A 657 13.18 -2.91 -34.83
N ASP A 658 11.93 -3.14 -34.42
CA ASP A 658 10.73 -2.74 -35.14
C ASP A 658 9.73 -2.06 -34.21
N ARG A 659 9.66 -0.72 -34.28
CA ARG A 659 8.73 0.08 -33.47
C ARG A 659 7.27 -0.07 -33.88
N THR A 660 6.96 -0.75 -35.00
CA THR A 660 5.60 -1.07 -35.42
C THR A 660 5.08 -2.37 -34.81
N LEU A 661 5.93 -3.10 -34.08
CA LEU A 661 5.57 -4.36 -33.44
C LEU A 661 4.50 -4.19 -32.36
N VAL A 662 3.37 -4.90 -32.50
CA VAL A 662 2.28 -4.88 -31.52
C VAL A 662 2.49 -5.96 -30.45
N TYR A 663 2.92 -7.15 -30.86
CA TYR A 663 3.24 -8.26 -29.96
C TYR A 663 4.32 -9.16 -30.56
N LEU A 664 5.02 -9.92 -29.71
CA LEU A 664 6.19 -10.72 -30.09
C LEU A 664 5.90 -11.77 -31.16
N GLY A 665 4.75 -12.45 -31.10
CA GLY A 665 4.34 -13.44 -32.10
C GLY A 665 4.10 -12.90 -33.52
N GLU A 666 4.26 -11.59 -33.78
CA GLU A 666 4.28 -11.05 -35.15
C GLU A 666 5.64 -11.23 -35.83
N THR A 667 6.73 -11.41 -35.08
CA THR A 667 8.05 -11.66 -35.67
C THR A 667 8.08 -13.10 -36.19
N LYS A 668 8.14 -13.25 -37.51
CA LYS A 668 8.36 -14.55 -38.18
C LYS A 668 9.75 -15.09 -37.90
#